data_AF-A0A8D0ILC9-F1
#
_entry.id   AF-A0A8D0ILC9-F1
#
_cell.length_a   1.000
_cell.length_b   1.000
_cell.length_c   1.000
_cell.angle_alpha   90.00
_cell.angle_beta   90.00
_cell.angle_gamma   90.00
#
_symmetry.space_group_name_H-M   'P 1'
#
loop_
_entity.id
_entity.type
_entity.pdbx_description
1 polymer ?
#
loop_
_entity_poly.entity_id
_entity_poly.type
_entity_poly.pdbx_seq_one_letter_code
_entity_poly.pdbx_strand_id
1 'polypeptide(L)'
;MNLLESAGFSRSNPYYIVKQGKINQMATAPDSQRLKLLREVAGTRVYDERKEESISLMKETEGKREKINELLKYIEERLHTLEEEKEELAQYQKWDKMRRALEYTIYNQELNETRAKLDELSAKRETSGEKSRQLRDAQQDARDKMEDIERQVRELKTKISAMKEEKEQLSAERQEQIKQRTKLELKAKDLQDELAGNSEQRKRLLKERQKLLEKIEEKQKELAETEPKFNSVKEKEERGIARLAQATQERTDLYAKQGRGSQFTSKEERDKWIKKELKSLDQAINDKKRQIAAIHKDLEDTEANKEKNLEQYNKLDQDLNEVKARVEELDRKYYEVKNKKDELQSERNYLWREENAEQQALAAKREDLEKKQQLLRAATGKAILNGIDSINKVLDHFRRKGINQHVQNGYHGIVMNNFECEPAFYTCVEVTAGNRLFYHIVDSDEVSTKILMEFNKMNLPGEVTFLPLNKLDVRDTAYPETNDAIPMISKLRYNPRFDKAFKHVFGKTLICRSMEVSTQLARAFTMDCITLEGDQVSHRGALTGGYYDTRKSRLELQKDVRKAEEELGELEAKLNENLRRNIERINNEIDQLMNQMQQIETQQRKFKASRDSILSEMKMLKEKRQQSEKTFMPKQRSLQSLEASLHAMESTRESLKAELGTDLLSQLSLEDQKRVDALNDEIRQLQQENRQLLNERIKLEGIITRVETYLNENLRKRLDQVEQELNELRETEGGTVLTATTSELEAINKRVKDTMARSEDLDNSIDKTEAGIKELQKSMERWKNMEKEHMDAINHDTKELEKMTNRQGMLLKKKEECMKKIRELGSLPQEAFEKYQTLSLKQLFRKLEQCNTELKKYSHVNKKALDQFVNFSEQKEKLIKRQEELDRGYKSIMELMNVLELRKYEAIQLTFKQVSKNFSEVFQKLVPGGKATLVMKKGDVEGSQSQDEGEGSGESERGSGSQSSVPSVDQFTGVGIRVSFTGKQGEMREMQQLSGGQKSLVALALIFAIQKCDPAPFYLFDEIDQALDAQHRKAVSDMIMELAVHAQFITTTFRPELLESADKFYGVKFRNKVSHIDVITAEMAKDFVEDDTTHG
;
A
#
# COMPACT_ATOMS: atom_id res chain seq x y z
N MET A 1 19.79 41.34 94.84
CA MET A 1 20.76 40.79 95.82
C MET A 1 21.35 41.83 96.77
N ASN A 2 21.27 43.14 96.48
CA ASN A 2 21.91 44.18 97.30
C ASN A 2 21.06 44.66 98.51
N LEU A 3 19.78 44.29 98.59
CA LEU A 3 18.84 44.87 99.55
C LEU A 3 19.21 44.59 101.01
N LEU A 4 19.61 43.35 101.34
CA LEU A 4 19.96 42.96 102.70
C LEU A 4 21.28 43.61 103.16
N GLU A 5 22.29 43.64 102.28
CA GLU A 5 23.57 44.31 102.55
C GLU A 5 23.37 45.84 102.70
N SER A 6 22.50 46.46 101.91
CA SER A 6 22.15 47.89 102.07
C SER A 6 21.36 48.19 103.35
N ALA A 7 20.70 47.18 103.94
CA ALA A 7 19.95 47.30 105.18
C ALA A 7 20.80 47.00 106.43
N GLY A 8 22.10 46.75 106.28
CA GLY A 8 23.04 46.48 107.38
C GLY A 8 23.22 45.00 107.73
N PHE A 9 22.65 44.06 106.95
CA PHE A 9 22.87 42.63 107.17
C PHE A 9 24.09 42.14 106.39
N SER A 10 25.08 41.60 107.10
CA SER A 10 26.16 40.81 106.49
C SER A 10 25.64 39.44 106.04
N ARG A 11 25.86 39.11 104.76
CA ARG A 11 25.57 37.78 104.21
C ARG A 11 26.59 36.71 104.63
N SER A 12 27.82 37.12 104.95
CA SER A 12 28.97 36.21 105.00
C SER A 12 29.38 35.80 106.41
N ASN A 13 29.09 36.61 107.44
CA ASN A 13 29.37 36.23 108.83
C ASN A 13 28.47 36.99 109.83
N PRO A 14 27.30 36.45 110.21
CA PRO A 14 26.40 37.12 111.15
C PRO A 14 26.94 36.98 112.57
N TYR A 15 27.72 37.97 113.03
CA TYR A 15 28.17 38.06 114.42
C TYR A 15 27.00 38.14 115.44
N TYR A 16 25.78 38.41 114.96
CA TYR A 16 24.53 38.45 115.72
C TYR A 16 23.80 37.09 115.84
N ILE A 17 24.30 36.02 115.21
CA ILE A 17 23.76 34.65 115.35
C ILE A 17 24.86 33.73 115.89
N VAL A 18 24.74 33.31 117.15
CA VAL A 18 25.69 32.39 117.79
C VAL A 18 25.05 31.01 117.93
N LYS A 19 25.60 30.03 117.20
CA LYS A 19 25.18 28.63 117.28
C LYS A 19 25.79 27.92 118.49
N GLN A 20 25.11 26.88 118.99
CA GLN A 20 25.59 26.01 120.07
C GLN A 20 27.07 25.59 119.84
N GLY A 21 27.90 25.75 120.88
CA GLY A 21 29.31 25.37 120.86
C GLY A 21 30.26 26.23 120.00
N LYS A 22 29.77 27.20 119.21
CA LYS A 22 30.60 28.03 118.30
C LYS A 22 31.07 29.36 118.90
N ILE A 23 30.63 29.75 120.09
CA ILE A 23 31.02 31.00 120.74
C ILE A 23 32.55 31.15 120.90
N ASN A 24 33.24 30.05 121.20
CA ASN A 24 34.70 30.04 121.38
C ASN A 24 35.47 30.34 120.08
N GLN A 25 34.89 30.08 118.91
CA GLN A 25 35.57 30.27 117.62
C GLN A 25 35.79 31.76 117.32
N MET A 26 34.90 32.66 117.76
CA MET A 26 35.08 34.11 117.58
C MET A 26 36.26 34.65 118.40
N ALA A 27 36.45 34.06 119.58
CA ALA A 27 37.59 34.33 120.44
C ALA A 27 38.90 33.80 119.83
N THR A 28 38.93 32.54 119.38
CA THR A 28 40.16 31.88 118.88
C THR A 28 40.47 32.13 117.39
N ALA A 29 39.64 32.89 116.66
CA ALA A 29 39.89 33.23 115.27
C ALA A 29 41.21 34.01 115.09
N PRO A 30 41.95 33.81 113.97
CA PRO A 30 43.19 34.54 113.71
C PRO A 30 42.95 36.05 113.56
N ASP A 31 43.97 36.85 113.88
CA ASP A 31 43.91 38.33 113.88
C ASP A 31 43.45 38.92 112.53
N SER A 32 43.79 38.28 111.41
CA SER A 32 43.37 38.67 110.06
C SER A 32 41.87 38.47 109.82
N GLN A 33 41.28 37.43 110.42
CA GLN A 33 39.85 37.16 110.33
C GLN A 33 39.05 38.14 111.21
N ARG A 34 39.62 38.57 112.34
CA ARG A 34 39.09 39.69 113.14
C ARG A 34 39.17 41.03 112.40
N LEU A 35 40.25 41.29 111.67
CA LEU A 35 40.35 42.46 110.80
C LEU A 35 39.32 42.41 109.67
N LYS A 36 39.08 41.24 109.07
CA LYS A 36 38.06 41.06 108.03
C LYS A 36 36.66 41.34 108.58
N LEU A 37 36.35 40.87 109.78
CA LEU A 37 35.09 41.18 110.47
C LEU A 37 34.94 42.68 110.72
N LEU A 38 36.01 43.36 111.15
CA LEU A 38 35.98 44.82 111.36
C LEU A 38 35.79 45.60 110.05
N ARG A 39 36.46 45.19 108.96
CA ARG A 39 36.24 45.78 107.62
C ARG A 39 34.81 45.59 107.13
N GLU A 40 34.20 44.46 107.48
CA GLU A 40 32.81 44.16 107.15
C GLU A 40 31.85 45.04 107.95
N VAL A 41 32.09 45.24 109.25
CA VAL A 41 31.34 46.20 110.09
C VAL A 41 31.52 47.64 109.57
N ALA A 42 32.69 47.99 109.04
CA ALA A 42 32.94 49.29 108.41
C ALA A 42 32.28 49.44 107.01
N GLY A 43 31.71 48.38 106.44
CA GLY A 43 31.02 48.41 105.15
C GLY A 43 31.92 48.61 103.93
N THR A 44 33.24 48.40 104.03
CA THR A 44 34.18 48.77 102.94
C THR A 44 34.38 47.69 101.88
N ARG A 45 33.87 46.46 102.07
CA ARG A 45 34.12 45.32 101.18
C ARG A 45 33.60 45.51 99.75
N VAL A 46 32.37 46.03 99.60
CA VAL A 46 31.73 46.20 98.28
C VAL A 46 32.48 47.20 97.40
N TYR A 47 33.08 48.22 98.02
CA TYR A 47 33.89 49.20 97.32
C TYR A 47 35.18 48.59 96.75
N ASP A 48 35.89 47.76 97.54
CA ASP A 48 37.14 47.13 97.11
C ASP A 48 36.91 46.21 95.89
N GLU A 49 35.87 45.37 95.94
CA GLU A 49 35.52 44.46 94.84
C GLU A 49 35.18 45.21 93.55
N ARG A 50 34.40 46.31 93.65
CA ARG A 50 34.05 47.13 92.48
C ARG A 50 35.22 47.93 91.93
N LYS A 51 36.16 48.35 92.78
CA LYS A 51 37.37 49.07 92.36
C LYS A 51 38.25 48.15 91.50
N GLU A 52 38.51 46.92 91.96
CA GLU A 52 39.32 45.94 91.22
C GLU A 52 38.70 45.59 89.85
N GLU A 53 37.38 45.37 89.82
CA GLU A 53 36.64 45.17 88.58
C GLU A 53 36.78 46.38 87.65
N SER A 54 36.59 47.61 88.15
CA SER A 54 36.70 48.82 87.34
C SER A 54 38.12 49.03 86.76
N ILE A 55 39.17 48.72 87.51
CA ILE A 55 40.56 48.86 87.03
C ILE A 55 40.86 47.88 85.89
N SER A 56 40.37 46.64 85.97
CA SER A 56 40.52 45.66 84.89
C SER A 56 39.86 46.14 83.59
N LEU A 57 38.62 46.65 83.67
CA LEU A 57 37.90 47.21 82.54
C LEU A 57 38.59 48.45 81.96
N MET A 58 39.12 49.34 82.81
CA MET A 58 39.87 50.52 82.36
C MET A 58 41.12 50.13 81.56
N LYS A 59 41.85 49.09 82.00
CA LYS A 59 43.01 48.57 81.27
C LYS A 59 42.63 48.00 79.90
N GLU A 60 41.51 47.30 79.80
CA GLU A 60 41.00 46.85 78.50
C GLU A 60 40.61 48.02 77.60
N THR A 61 39.98 49.06 78.15
CA THR A 61 39.62 50.24 77.35
C THR A 61 40.83 50.97 76.84
N GLU A 62 41.94 51.04 77.58
CA GLU A 62 43.17 51.68 77.13
C GLU A 62 43.77 50.95 75.91
N GLY A 63 43.84 49.62 75.94
CA GLY A 63 44.27 48.83 74.77
C GLY A 63 43.35 49.01 73.56
N LYS A 64 42.04 49.20 73.77
CA LYS A 64 41.10 49.53 72.68
C LYS A 64 41.34 50.92 72.12
N ARG A 65 41.71 51.91 72.94
CA ARG A 65 42.02 53.28 72.49
C ARG A 65 43.27 53.32 71.62
N GLU A 66 44.32 52.60 72.00
CA GLU A 66 45.54 52.48 71.19
C GLU A 66 45.22 51.92 69.80
N LYS A 67 44.40 50.87 69.75
CA LYS A 67 43.95 50.26 68.49
C LYS A 67 43.07 51.18 67.64
N ILE A 68 42.23 52.01 68.26
CA ILE A 68 41.43 53.02 67.55
C ILE A 68 42.34 54.06 66.89
N ASN A 69 43.41 54.50 67.56
CA ASN A 69 44.35 55.48 66.99
C ASN A 69 45.13 54.91 65.81
N GLU A 70 45.55 53.65 65.89
CA GLU A 70 46.20 52.95 64.79
C GLU A 70 45.26 52.83 63.57
N LEU A 71 44.01 52.45 63.80
CA LEU A 71 43.00 52.37 62.73
C LEU A 71 42.66 53.73 62.12
N LEU A 72 42.60 54.81 62.92
CA LEU A 72 42.36 56.14 62.39
C LEU A 72 43.49 56.60 61.48
N LYS A 73 44.75 56.32 61.84
CA LYS A 73 45.91 56.63 61.01
C LYS A 73 45.88 55.86 59.67
N TYR A 74 45.48 54.59 59.71
CA TYR A 74 45.27 53.79 58.50
C TYR A 74 44.13 54.33 57.62
N ILE A 75 43.03 54.80 58.22
CA ILE A 75 41.92 55.41 57.47
C ILE A 75 42.37 56.68 56.74
N GLU A 76 43.23 57.51 57.35
CA GLU A 76 43.78 58.70 56.68
C GLU A 76 44.61 58.35 55.45
N GLU A 77 45.51 57.38 55.58
CA GLU A 77 46.35 56.91 54.47
C GLU A 77 45.48 56.31 53.35
N ARG A 78 44.46 55.53 53.71
CA ARG A 78 43.52 54.94 52.73
C ARG A 78 42.71 56.02 52.01
N LEU A 79 42.31 57.09 52.68
CA LEU A 79 41.54 58.18 52.08
C LEU A 79 42.35 58.95 51.02
N HIS A 80 43.65 59.11 51.25
CA HIS A 80 44.56 59.70 50.26
C HIS A 80 44.68 58.83 49.00
N THR A 81 44.87 57.51 49.17
CA THR A 81 44.89 56.58 48.02
C THR A 81 43.57 56.57 47.24
N LEU A 82 42.44 56.80 47.92
CA LEU A 82 41.10 56.79 47.33
C LEU A 82 40.81 58.02 46.44
N GLU A 83 41.43 59.17 46.73
CA GLU A 83 41.32 60.36 45.87
C GLU A 83 42.11 60.18 44.57
N GLU A 84 43.27 59.51 44.63
CA GLU A 84 44.04 59.15 43.44
C GLU A 84 43.31 58.10 42.57
N GLU A 85 42.73 57.07 43.22
CA GLU A 85 41.87 56.06 42.55
C GLU A 85 40.63 56.69 41.88
N LYS A 86 40.13 57.83 42.37
CA LYS A 86 38.95 58.55 41.82
C LYS A 86 39.28 59.29 40.52
N GLU A 87 40.44 59.95 40.42
CA GLU A 87 40.88 60.57 39.16
C GLU A 87 41.16 59.50 38.09
N GLU A 88 41.75 58.38 38.50
CA GLU A 88 42.00 57.24 37.64
C GLU A 88 40.67 56.64 37.11
N LEU A 89 39.65 56.56 37.96
CA LEU A 89 38.30 56.13 37.58
C LEU A 89 37.66 57.05 36.52
N ALA A 90 37.87 58.36 36.62
CA ALA A 90 37.33 59.31 35.66
C ALA A 90 37.93 59.10 34.24
N GLN A 91 39.24 58.84 34.15
CA GLN A 91 39.90 58.52 32.89
C GLN A 91 39.46 57.16 32.34
N TYR A 92 39.34 56.14 33.19
CA TYR A 92 38.77 54.85 32.80
C TYR A 92 37.36 55.00 32.21
N GLN A 93 36.50 55.78 32.86
CA GLN A 93 35.11 55.95 32.42
C GLN A 93 35.01 56.68 31.07
N LYS A 94 35.94 57.60 30.78
CA LYS A 94 36.07 58.26 29.47
C LYS A 94 36.45 57.25 28.38
N TRP A 95 37.46 56.42 28.62
CA TRP A 95 37.90 55.40 27.66
C TRP A 95 36.90 54.25 27.50
N ASP A 96 36.18 53.85 28.56
CA ASP A 96 35.14 52.81 28.48
C ASP A 96 33.93 53.31 27.67
N LYS A 97 33.52 54.57 27.84
CA LYS A 97 32.50 55.20 26.97
C LYS A 97 32.94 55.18 25.50
N MET A 98 34.21 55.47 25.23
CA MET A 98 34.77 55.42 23.87
C MET A 98 34.81 54.00 23.30
N ARG A 99 35.24 53.00 24.09
CA ARG A 99 35.24 51.59 23.69
C ARG A 99 33.83 51.12 23.35
N ARG A 100 32.85 51.39 24.22
CA ARG A 100 31.45 51.00 24.01
C ARG A 100 30.87 51.61 22.73
N ALA A 101 31.25 52.85 22.40
CA ALA A 101 30.83 53.51 21.17
C ALA A 101 31.41 52.83 19.92
N LEU A 102 32.71 52.57 19.91
CA LEU A 102 33.39 51.89 18.80
C LEU A 102 32.86 50.45 18.62
N GLU A 103 32.71 49.71 19.71
CA GLU A 103 32.22 48.32 19.71
C GLU A 103 30.78 48.23 19.20
N TYR A 104 29.92 49.19 19.57
CA TYR A 104 28.59 49.32 18.98
C TYR A 104 28.63 49.58 17.47
N THR A 105 29.46 50.54 17.00
CA THR A 105 29.55 50.85 15.56
C THR A 105 30.07 49.66 14.74
N ILE A 106 31.01 48.87 15.27
CA ILE A 106 31.52 47.65 14.64
C ILE A 106 30.41 46.61 14.53
N TYR A 107 29.74 46.28 15.64
CA TYR A 107 28.65 45.30 15.61
C TYR A 107 27.46 45.75 14.74
N ASN A 108 27.20 47.06 14.66
CA ASN A 108 26.16 47.60 13.78
C ASN A 108 26.55 47.45 12.29
N GLN A 109 27.81 47.72 11.92
CA GLN A 109 28.28 47.47 10.55
C GLN A 109 28.28 45.97 10.21
N GLU A 110 28.73 45.10 11.10
CA GLU A 110 28.68 43.63 10.91
C GLU A 110 27.24 43.11 10.79
N LEU A 111 26.32 43.67 11.57
CA LEU A 111 24.90 43.35 11.50
C LEU A 111 24.29 43.79 10.16
N ASN A 112 24.64 44.97 9.65
CA ASN A 112 24.20 45.45 8.33
C ASN A 112 24.79 44.61 7.19
N GLU A 113 26.07 44.23 7.27
CA GLU A 113 26.68 43.30 6.30
C GLU A 113 26.00 41.92 6.34
N THR A 114 25.68 41.42 7.53
CA THR A 114 24.97 40.14 7.70
C THR A 114 23.55 40.21 7.16
N ARG A 115 22.86 41.35 7.29
CA ARG A 115 21.54 41.60 6.66
C ARG A 115 21.66 41.59 5.13
N ALA A 116 22.60 42.34 4.56
CA ALA A 116 22.80 42.36 3.11
C ALA A 116 23.09 40.94 2.55
N LYS A 117 23.94 40.15 3.22
CA LYS A 117 24.21 38.76 2.83
C LYS A 117 22.99 37.84 2.94
N LEU A 118 22.08 38.09 3.89
CA LEU A 118 20.83 37.35 4.01
C LEU A 118 19.87 37.69 2.86
N ASP A 119 19.80 38.96 2.46
CA ASP A 119 18.96 39.44 1.37
C ASP A 119 19.48 38.96 -0.01
N GLU A 120 20.79 38.92 -0.21
CA GLU A 120 21.40 38.29 -1.39
C GLU A 120 21.10 36.79 -1.48
N LEU A 121 21.09 36.11 -0.33
CA LEU A 121 20.81 34.67 -0.25
C LEU A 121 19.33 34.36 -0.49
N SER A 122 18.42 35.23 -0.07
CA SER A 122 16.98 35.09 -0.38
C SER A 122 16.71 35.31 -1.87
N ALA A 123 17.32 36.31 -2.50
CA ALA A 123 17.19 36.53 -3.95
C ALA A 123 17.72 35.34 -4.79
N LYS A 124 18.84 34.74 -4.37
CA LYS A 124 19.37 33.50 -5.00
C LYS A 124 18.46 32.29 -4.78
N ARG A 125 17.76 32.22 -3.65
CA ARG A 125 16.81 31.14 -3.35
C ARG A 125 15.54 31.23 -4.20
N GLU A 126 15.03 32.43 -4.44
CA GLU A 126 13.87 32.67 -5.32
C GLU A 126 14.15 32.23 -6.77
N THR A 127 15.28 32.67 -7.33
CA THR A 127 15.71 32.27 -8.68
C THR A 127 15.98 30.77 -8.82
N SER A 128 16.54 30.12 -7.79
CA SER A 128 16.71 28.67 -7.76
C SER A 128 15.38 27.91 -7.64
N GLY A 129 14.35 28.52 -7.03
CA GLY A 129 13.00 27.96 -6.94
C GLY A 129 12.32 27.87 -8.31
N GLU A 130 12.41 28.93 -9.12
CA GLU A 130 11.87 28.96 -10.49
C GLU A 130 12.55 27.91 -11.39
N LYS A 131 13.88 27.80 -11.31
CA LYS A 131 14.65 26.79 -12.04
C LYS A 131 14.27 25.35 -11.62
N SER A 132 14.07 25.11 -10.33
CA SER A 132 13.61 23.81 -9.81
C SER A 132 12.21 23.45 -10.32
N ARG A 133 11.32 24.43 -10.47
CA ARG A 133 10.00 24.23 -11.04
C ARG A 133 10.07 23.84 -12.52
N GLN A 134 10.83 24.58 -13.33
CA GLN A 134 11.03 24.27 -14.75
C GLN A 134 11.60 22.86 -14.97
N LEU A 135 12.56 22.44 -14.13
CA LEU A 135 13.13 21.10 -14.21
C LEU A 135 12.13 20.00 -13.84
N ARG A 136 11.23 20.24 -12.88
CA ARG A 136 10.15 19.29 -12.53
C ARG A 136 9.11 19.17 -13.63
N ASP A 137 8.72 20.30 -14.23
CA ASP A 137 7.77 20.31 -15.35
C ASP A 137 8.37 19.53 -16.55
N ALA A 138 9.64 19.78 -16.89
CA ALA A 138 10.35 19.03 -17.93
C ALA A 138 10.53 17.53 -17.60
N GLN A 139 10.73 17.18 -16.34
CA GLN A 139 10.77 15.78 -15.89
C GLN A 139 9.40 15.10 -16.06
N GLN A 140 8.32 15.78 -15.71
CA GLN A 140 6.96 15.26 -15.87
C GLN A 140 6.62 15.06 -17.35
N ASP A 141 6.93 16.04 -18.20
CA ASP A 141 6.73 15.93 -19.66
C ASP A 141 7.49 14.74 -20.27
N ALA A 142 8.72 14.48 -19.80
CA ALA A 142 9.50 13.32 -20.24
C ALA A 142 8.86 11.99 -19.82
N ARG A 143 8.28 11.92 -18.61
CA ARG A 143 7.55 10.73 -18.13
C ARG A 143 6.28 10.49 -18.91
N ASP A 144 5.47 11.52 -19.14
CA ASP A 144 4.20 11.40 -19.86
C ASP A 144 4.44 10.89 -21.29
N LYS A 145 5.50 11.38 -21.96
CA LYS A 145 5.91 10.88 -23.28
C LYS A 145 6.39 9.43 -23.23
N MET A 146 7.08 9.01 -22.17
CA MET A 146 7.47 7.61 -22.01
C MET A 146 6.26 6.69 -21.85
N GLU A 147 5.27 7.07 -21.04
CA GLU A 147 4.03 6.29 -20.87
C GLU A 147 3.25 6.17 -22.19
N ASP A 148 3.20 7.25 -22.98
CA ASP A 148 2.54 7.25 -24.29
C ASP A 148 3.24 6.29 -25.28
N ILE A 149 4.58 6.35 -25.35
CA ILE A 149 5.37 5.43 -26.18
C ILE A 149 5.21 3.98 -25.69
N GLU A 150 5.14 3.73 -24.38
CA GLU A 150 4.94 2.39 -23.83
C GLU A 150 3.55 1.82 -24.16
N ARG A 151 2.53 2.68 -24.22
CA ARG A 151 1.20 2.30 -24.72
C ARG A 151 1.27 1.91 -26.20
N GLN A 152 1.87 2.74 -27.04
CA GLN A 152 2.02 2.46 -28.48
C GLN A 152 2.81 1.16 -28.75
N VAL A 153 3.88 0.90 -28.00
CA VAL A 153 4.65 -0.35 -28.11
C VAL A 153 3.82 -1.58 -27.72
N ARG A 154 2.98 -1.48 -26.68
CA ARG A 154 2.08 -2.57 -26.30
C ARG A 154 1.05 -2.86 -27.39
N GLU A 155 0.42 -1.83 -27.93
CA GLU A 155 -0.55 -1.96 -29.04
C GLU A 155 0.10 -2.63 -30.26
N LEU A 156 1.28 -2.16 -30.69
CA LEU A 156 1.98 -2.76 -31.82
C LEU A 156 2.41 -4.21 -31.56
N LYS A 157 2.81 -4.57 -30.32
CA LYS A 157 3.11 -5.96 -29.95
C LYS A 157 1.87 -6.87 -30.04
N THR A 158 0.72 -6.40 -29.58
CA THR A 158 -0.53 -7.17 -29.71
C THR A 158 -0.91 -7.38 -31.18
N LYS A 159 -0.72 -6.35 -32.02
CA LYS A 159 -0.94 -6.42 -33.46
C LYS A 159 -0.03 -7.44 -34.15
N ILE A 160 1.26 -7.49 -33.77
CA ILE A 160 2.20 -8.51 -34.27
C ILE A 160 1.78 -9.92 -33.84
N SER A 161 1.33 -10.10 -32.59
CA SER A 161 0.86 -11.41 -32.12
C SER A 161 -0.30 -11.93 -32.98
N ALA A 162 -1.30 -11.07 -33.23
CA ALA A 162 -2.44 -11.41 -34.09
C ALA A 162 -2.02 -11.73 -35.53
N MET A 163 -1.11 -10.94 -36.12
CA MET A 163 -0.58 -11.21 -37.47
C MET A 163 0.23 -12.52 -37.54
N LYS A 164 0.96 -12.88 -36.48
CA LYS A 164 1.70 -14.15 -36.40
C LYS A 164 0.77 -15.35 -36.29
N GLU A 165 -0.30 -15.25 -35.51
CA GLU A 165 -1.35 -16.29 -35.45
C GLU A 165 -2.07 -16.45 -36.80
N GLU A 166 -2.43 -15.34 -37.46
CA GLU A 166 -3.03 -15.37 -38.81
C GLU A 166 -2.10 -16.06 -39.82
N LYS A 167 -0.80 -15.76 -39.77
CA LYS A 167 0.22 -16.43 -40.60
C LYS A 167 0.29 -17.93 -40.33
N GLU A 168 0.24 -18.35 -39.07
CA GLU A 168 0.31 -19.77 -38.70
C GLU A 168 -0.92 -20.54 -39.20
N GLN A 169 -2.10 -19.92 -39.13
CA GLN A 169 -3.33 -20.47 -39.72
C GLN A 169 -3.25 -20.57 -41.25
N LEU A 170 -2.78 -19.53 -41.93
CA LEU A 170 -2.59 -19.55 -43.39
C LEU A 170 -1.55 -20.59 -43.82
N SER A 171 -0.50 -20.81 -43.02
CA SER A 171 0.49 -21.86 -43.26
C SER A 171 -0.12 -23.26 -43.16
N ALA A 172 -0.95 -23.50 -42.13
CA ALA A 172 -1.68 -24.76 -41.98
C ALA A 172 -2.67 -25.00 -43.14
N GLU A 173 -3.41 -23.96 -43.54
CA GLU A 173 -4.32 -24.01 -44.69
C GLU A 173 -3.56 -24.31 -45.99
N ARG A 174 -2.39 -23.67 -46.19
CA ARG A 174 -1.51 -23.93 -47.34
C ARG A 174 -1.02 -25.38 -47.37
N GLN A 175 -0.64 -25.95 -46.22
CA GLN A 175 -0.20 -27.35 -46.14
C GLN A 175 -1.31 -28.31 -46.57
N GLU A 176 -2.55 -28.07 -46.15
CA GLU A 176 -3.68 -28.91 -46.53
C GLU A 176 -4.01 -28.76 -48.03
N GLN A 177 -4.01 -27.53 -48.55
CA GLN A 177 -4.19 -27.27 -49.97
C GLN A 177 -3.10 -27.94 -50.83
N ILE A 178 -1.84 -27.95 -50.37
CA ILE A 178 -0.74 -28.65 -51.06
C ILE A 178 -0.99 -30.16 -51.08
N LYS A 179 -1.41 -30.78 -49.97
CA LYS A 179 -1.75 -32.22 -49.94
C LYS A 179 -2.87 -32.55 -50.92
N GLN A 180 -3.91 -31.72 -50.98
CA GLN A 180 -5.02 -31.89 -51.92
C GLN A 180 -4.55 -31.73 -53.36
N ARG A 181 -3.70 -30.73 -53.65
CA ARG A 181 -3.07 -30.55 -54.95
C ARG A 181 -2.34 -31.83 -55.36
N THR A 182 -1.45 -32.34 -54.53
CA THR A 182 -0.63 -33.53 -54.87
C THR A 182 -1.50 -34.76 -55.15
N LYS A 183 -2.61 -34.96 -54.40
CA LYS A 183 -3.56 -36.04 -54.68
C LYS A 183 -4.26 -35.89 -56.04
N LEU A 184 -4.74 -34.69 -56.35
CA LEU A 184 -5.37 -34.41 -57.64
C LEU A 184 -4.38 -34.49 -58.80
N GLU A 185 -3.14 -34.08 -58.58
CA GLU A 185 -2.05 -34.07 -59.57
C GLU A 185 -1.63 -35.50 -59.93
N LEU A 186 -1.52 -36.39 -58.94
CA LEU A 186 -1.36 -37.82 -59.18
C LEU A 186 -2.55 -38.41 -59.93
N LYS A 187 -3.78 -38.13 -59.48
CA LYS A 187 -5.00 -38.65 -60.10
C LYS A 187 -5.19 -38.17 -61.55
N ALA A 188 -4.90 -36.91 -61.82
CA ALA A 188 -4.96 -36.35 -63.17
C ALA A 188 -3.90 -36.98 -64.07
N LYS A 189 -2.68 -37.19 -63.54
CA LYS A 189 -1.61 -37.87 -64.28
C LYS A 189 -1.96 -39.32 -64.62
N ASP A 190 -2.46 -40.08 -63.65
CA ASP A 190 -2.88 -41.48 -63.86
C ASP A 190 -3.98 -41.56 -64.92
N LEU A 191 -5.01 -40.71 -64.83
CA LEU A 191 -6.10 -40.62 -65.81
C LEU A 191 -5.59 -40.19 -67.20
N GLN A 192 -4.60 -39.30 -67.25
CA GLN A 192 -4.00 -38.83 -68.49
C GLN A 192 -3.18 -39.92 -69.17
N ASP A 193 -2.41 -40.71 -68.40
CA ASP A 193 -1.66 -41.87 -68.90
C ASP A 193 -2.60 -42.99 -69.37
N GLU A 194 -3.70 -43.26 -68.65
CA GLU A 194 -4.77 -44.17 -69.09
C GLU A 194 -5.44 -43.72 -70.38
N LEU A 195 -5.80 -42.44 -70.50
CA LEU A 195 -6.37 -41.86 -71.73
C LEU A 195 -5.40 -41.90 -72.90
N ALA A 196 -4.12 -41.63 -72.66
CA ALA A 196 -3.09 -41.69 -73.70
C ALA A 196 -2.97 -43.13 -74.24
N GLY A 197 -2.88 -44.12 -73.35
CA GLY A 197 -2.86 -45.54 -73.70
C GLY A 197 -4.11 -45.98 -74.46
N ASN A 198 -5.29 -45.61 -73.98
CA ASN A 198 -6.58 -45.90 -74.63
C ASN A 198 -6.68 -45.22 -76.00
N SER A 199 -6.18 -43.98 -76.17
CA SER A 199 -6.20 -43.28 -77.46
C SER A 199 -5.28 -43.95 -78.49
N GLU A 200 -4.12 -44.46 -78.05
CA GLU A 200 -3.16 -45.11 -78.93
C GLU A 200 -3.67 -46.48 -79.37
N GLN A 201 -4.26 -47.23 -78.45
CA GLN A 201 -4.94 -48.50 -78.73
C GLN A 201 -6.14 -48.29 -79.68
N ARG A 202 -6.94 -47.25 -79.46
CA ARG A 202 -8.03 -46.86 -80.36
C ARG A 202 -7.53 -46.49 -81.77
N LYS A 203 -6.43 -45.76 -81.90
CA LYS A 203 -5.82 -45.46 -83.22
C LYS A 203 -5.36 -46.73 -83.94
N ARG A 204 -4.81 -47.71 -83.23
CA ARG A 204 -4.41 -49.01 -83.80
C ARG A 204 -5.63 -49.79 -84.29
N LEU A 205 -6.66 -49.90 -83.46
CA LEU A 205 -7.91 -50.59 -83.82
C LEU A 205 -8.66 -49.90 -84.97
N LEU A 206 -8.67 -48.56 -85.04
CA LEU A 206 -9.25 -47.84 -86.18
C LEU A 206 -8.50 -48.13 -87.50
N LYS A 207 -7.17 -48.20 -87.46
CA LYS A 207 -6.36 -48.61 -88.63
C LYS A 207 -6.63 -50.06 -89.02
N GLU A 208 -6.80 -50.95 -88.04
CA GLU A 208 -7.17 -52.35 -88.29
C GLU A 208 -8.57 -52.44 -88.91
N ARG A 209 -9.55 -51.70 -88.38
CA ARG A 209 -10.91 -51.59 -88.92
C ARG A 209 -10.91 -51.12 -90.38
N GLN A 210 -10.15 -50.07 -90.68
CA GLN A 210 -10.02 -49.54 -92.05
C GLN A 210 -9.51 -50.63 -93.01
N LYS A 211 -8.43 -51.32 -92.65
CA LYS A 211 -7.85 -52.40 -93.46
C LYS A 211 -8.80 -53.59 -93.63
N LEU A 212 -9.57 -53.92 -92.60
CA LEU A 212 -10.58 -54.98 -92.66
C LEU A 212 -11.72 -54.58 -93.62
N LEU A 213 -12.19 -53.33 -93.56
CA LEU A 213 -13.22 -52.81 -94.47
C LEU A 213 -12.74 -52.83 -95.92
N GLU A 214 -11.52 -52.38 -96.20
CA GLU A 214 -10.92 -52.42 -97.55
C GLU A 214 -10.86 -53.86 -98.09
N LYS A 215 -10.42 -54.82 -97.27
CA LYS A 215 -10.38 -56.25 -97.64
C LYS A 215 -11.77 -56.86 -97.83
N ILE A 216 -12.74 -56.45 -97.02
CA ILE A 216 -14.14 -56.86 -97.16
C ILE A 216 -14.69 -56.36 -98.49
N GLU A 217 -14.44 -55.10 -98.84
CA GLU A 217 -14.88 -54.51 -100.10
C GLU A 217 -14.25 -55.19 -101.31
N GLU A 218 -12.95 -55.51 -101.25
CA GLU A 218 -12.23 -56.27 -102.29
C GLU A 218 -12.87 -57.66 -102.50
N LYS A 219 -13.11 -58.41 -101.41
CA LYS A 219 -13.71 -59.74 -101.49
C LYS A 219 -15.19 -59.71 -101.88
N GLN A 220 -15.91 -58.64 -101.53
CA GLN A 220 -17.28 -58.42 -101.99
C GLN A 220 -17.33 -58.12 -103.49
N LYS A 221 -16.36 -57.38 -104.06
CA LYS A 221 -16.25 -57.19 -105.51
C LYS A 221 -15.94 -58.51 -106.23
N GLU A 222 -15.03 -59.32 -105.69
CA GLU A 222 -14.74 -60.67 -106.21
C GLU A 222 -15.99 -61.54 -106.21
N LEU A 223 -16.81 -61.47 -105.16
CA LEU A 223 -18.10 -62.15 -105.10
C LEU A 223 -19.06 -61.62 -106.16
N ALA A 224 -19.25 -60.30 -106.23
CA ALA A 224 -20.18 -59.64 -107.16
C ALA A 224 -19.85 -59.88 -108.65
N GLU A 225 -18.59 -60.13 -108.99
CA GLU A 225 -18.18 -60.51 -110.35
C GLU A 225 -18.38 -62.00 -110.66
N THR A 226 -18.31 -62.85 -109.63
CA THR A 226 -18.37 -64.32 -109.76
C THR A 226 -19.80 -64.84 -109.67
N GLU A 227 -20.62 -64.22 -108.84
CA GLU A 227 -22.03 -64.55 -108.60
C GLU A 227 -22.92 -64.50 -109.87
N PRO A 228 -22.87 -63.46 -110.73
CA PRO A 228 -23.65 -63.46 -111.97
C PRO A 228 -23.18 -64.52 -112.97
N LYS A 229 -21.88 -64.85 -112.98
CA LYS A 229 -21.34 -65.94 -113.82
C LYS A 229 -21.82 -67.30 -113.31
N PHE A 230 -21.80 -67.50 -111.98
CA PHE A 230 -22.34 -68.69 -111.34
C PHE A 230 -23.84 -68.84 -111.61
N ASN A 231 -24.63 -67.79 -111.42
CA ASN A 231 -26.07 -67.81 -111.68
C ASN A 231 -26.38 -68.10 -113.15
N SER A 232 -25.63 -67.53 -114.10
CA SER A 232 -25.81 -67.82 -115.53
C SER A 232 -25.45 -69.28 -115.89
N VAL A 233 -24.36 -69.82 -115.35
CA VAL A 233 -23.97 -71.23 -115.57
C VAL A 233 -24.97 -72.17 -114.91
N LYS A 234 -25.43 -71.83 -113.69
CA LYS A 234 -26.45 -72.56 -112.95
C LYS A 234 -27.79 -72.58 -113.69
N GLU A 235 -28.27 -71.45 -114.21
CA GLU A 235 -29.51 -71.40 -115.00
C GLU A 235 -29.40 -72.19 -116.31
N LYS A 236 -28.22 -72.21 -116.95
CA LYS A 236 -27.98 -73.03 -118.15
C LYS A 236 -27.93 -74.51 -117.81
N GLU A 237 -27.27 -74.87 -116.72
CA GLU A 237 -27.21 -76.25 -116.21
C GLU A 237 -28.59 -76.74 -115.77
N GLU A 238 -29.36 -75.93 -115.03
CA GLU A 238 -30.72 -76.27 -114.60
C GLU A 238 -31.66 -76.47 -115.78
N ARG A 239 -31.60 -75.60 -116.80
CA ARG A 239 -32.34 -75.80 -118.05
C ARG A 239 -31.90 -77.06 -118.79
N GLY A 240 -30.60 -77.31 -118.85
CA GLY A 240 -30.03 -78.51 -119.46
C GLY A 240 -30.40 -79.80 -118.70
N ILE A 241 -30.41 -79.78 -117.37
CA ILE A 241 -30.81 -80.90 -116.51
C ILE A 241 -32.32 -81.13 -116.63
N ALA A 242 -33.14 -80.08 -116.56
CA ALA A 242 -34.58 -80.18 -116.74
C ALA A 242 -34.93 -80.79 -118.10
N ARG A 243 -34.25 -80.33 -119.17
CA ARG A 243 -34.43 -80.88 -120.51
C ARG A 243 -33.92 -82.31 -120.63
N LEU A 244 -32.78 -82.64 -120.02
CA LEU A 244 -32.25 -84.00 -119.97
C LEU A 244 -33.19 -84.93 -119.22
N ALA A 245 -33.74 -84.51 -118.08
CA ALA A 245 -34.71 -85.26 -117.31
C ALA A 245 -35.99 -85.47 -118.10
N GLN A 246 -36.49 -84.42 -118.78
CA GLN A 246 -37.64 -84.50 -119.67
C GLN A 246 -37.40 -85.47 -120.84
N ALA A 247 -36.31 -85.34 -121.58
CA ALA A 247 -35.97 -86.24 -122.69
C ALA A 247 -35.77 -87.69 -122.22
N THR A 248 -35.16 -87.87 -121.05
CA THR A 248 -35.00 -89.19 -120.41
C THR A 248 -36.34 -89.79 -120.03
N GLN A 249 -37.24 -88.98 -119.45
CA GLN A 249 -38.58 -89.38 -119.06
C GLN A 249 -39.44 -89.70 -120.28
N GLU A 250 -39.41 -88.86 -121.33
CA GLU A 250 -40.07 -89.12 -122.62
C GLU A 250 -39.60 -90.47 -123.20
N ARG A 251 -38.30 -90.75 -123.15
CA ARG A 251 -37.75 -92.03 -123.59
C ARG A 251 -38.22 -93.19 -122.72
N THR A 252 -38.20 -93.06 -121.39
CA THR A 252 -38.68 -94.13 -120.50
C THR A 252 -40.17 -94.36 -120.63
N ASP A 253 -40.96 -93.31 -120.87
CA ASP A 253 -42.40 -93.39 -121.09
C ASP A 253 -42.69 -94.11 -122.42
N LEU A 254 -41.94 -93.82 -123.49
CA LEU A 254 -42.01 -94.56 -124.76
C LEU A 254 -41.61 -96.04 -124.62
N TYR A 255 -40.57 -96.36 -123.84
CA TYR A 255 -40.23 -97.76 -123.52
C TYR A 255 -41.29 -98.41 -122.63
N ALA A 256 -41.86 -97.68 -121.67
CA ALA A 256 -42.96 -98.18 -120.84
C ALA A 256 -44.19 -98.46 -121.70
N LYS A 257 -44.48 -97.63 -122.71
CA LYS A 257 -45.53 -97.85 -123.72
C LYS A 257 -45.28 -99.15 -124.49
N GLN A 258 -44.03 -99.46 -124.88
CA GLN A 258 -43.65 -100.75 -125.46
C GLN A 258 -43.98 -101.93 -124.53
N GLY A 259 -43.65 -101.79 -123.24
CA GLY A 259 -43.86 -102.82 -122.21
C GLY A 259 -45.34 -103.06 -121.85
N ARG A 260 -46.26 -102.15 -122.20
CA ARG A 260 -47.69 -102.32 -121.89
C ARG A 260 -48.35 -103.43 -122.71
N GLY A 261 -47.87 -103.68 -123.92
CA GLY A 261 -48.33 -104.79 -124.75
C GLY A 261 -47.99 -106.17 -124.19
N SER A 262 -47.03 -106.27 -123.27
CA SER A 262 -46.73 -107.50 -122.51
C SER A 262 -47.37 -107.54 -121.12
N GLN A 263 -47.69 -106.39 -120.52
CA GLN A 263 -48.27 -106.32 -119.17
C GLN A 263 -49.81 -106.39 -119.12
N PHE A 264 -50.51 -105.96 -120.18
CA PHE A 264 -51.97 -105.94 -120.22
C PHE A 264 -52.50 -106.75 -121.40
N THR A 265 -53.58 -107.50 -121.20
CA THR A 265 -54.15 -108.34 -122.27
C THR A 265 -55.11 -107.58 -123.18
N SER A 266 -55.60 -106.41 -122.73
CA SER A 266 -56.50 -105.53 -123.50
C SER A 266 -56.27 -104.04 -123.23
N LYS A 267 -56.75 -103.20 -124.15
CA LYS A 267 -56.77 -101.72 -124.03
C LYS A 267 -57.55 -101.25 -122.80
N GLU A 268 -58.64 -101.94 -122.46
CA GLU A 268 -59.52 -101.59 -121.34
C GLU A 268 -58.84 -101.80 -119.98
N GLU A 269 -58.07 -102.88 -119.81
CA GLU A 269 -57.31 -103.16 -118.59
C GLU A 269 -56.21 -102.11 -118.36
N ARG A 270 -55.47 -101.76 -119.42
CA ARG A 270 -54.43 -100.72 -119.39
C ARG A 270 -55.03 -99.37 -119.00
N ASP A 271 -56.11 -98.95 -119.65
CA ASP A 271 -56.73 -97.65 -119.40
C ASP A 271 -57.34 -97.56 -117.99
N LYS A 272 -57.79 -98.68 -117.42
CA LYS A 272 -58.24 -98.75 -116.01
C LYS A 272 -57.08 -98.59 -115.02
N TRP A 273 -55.92 -99.16 -115.32
CA TRP A 273 -54.70 -98.98 -114.53
C TRP A 273 -54.18 -97.53 -114.60
N ILE A 274 -54.07 -96.95 -115.80
CA ILE A 274 -53.66 -95.55 -116.01
C ILE A 274 -54.57 -94.59 -115.21
N LYS A 275 -55.90 -94.80 -115.22
CA LYS A 275 -56.84 -93.98 -114.43
C LYS A 275 -56.61 -94.08 -112.92
N LYS A 276 -56.17 -95.24 -112.41
CA LYS A 276 -55.85 -95.43 -110.98
C LYS A 276 -54.55 -94.71 -110.61
N GLU A 277 -53.54 -94.80 -111.47
CA GLU A 277 -52.23 -94.18 -111.27
C GLU A 277 -52.30 -92.64 -111.36
N LEU A 278 -53.09 -92.10 -112.30
CA LEU A 278 -53.36 -90.65 -112.35
C LEU A 278 -53.99 -90.13 -111.06
N LYS A 279 -54.86 -90.91 -110.42
CA LYS A 279 -55.54 -90.53 -109.17
C LYS A 279 -54.57 -90.47 -107.98
N SER A 280 -53.65 -91.43 -107.86
CA SER A 280 -52.62 -91.40 -106.80
C SER A 280 -51.65 -90.22 -107.03
N LEU A 281 -51.28 -89.96 -108.28
CA LEU A 281 -50.39 -88.85 -108.63
C LEU A 281 -51.00 -87.47 -108.34
N ASP A 282 -52.28 -87.26 -108.68
CA ASP A 282 -52.98 -86.00 -108.37
C ASP A 282 -53.07 -85.73 -106.87
N GLN A 283 -53.21 -86.78 -106.04
CA GLN A 283 -53.20 -86.63 -104.58
C GLN A 283 -51.81 -86.19 -104.07
N ALA A 284 -50.74 -86.82 -104.57
CA ALA A 284 -49.37 -86.46 -104.20
C ALA A 284 -48.97 -85.02 -104.64
N ILE A 285 -49.41 -84.59 -105.82
CA ILE A 285 -49.22 -83.22 -106.33
C ILE A 285 -49.89 -82.19 -105.39
N ASN A 286 -51.13 -82.46 -104.95
CA ASN A 286 -51.85 -81.56 -104.04
C ASN A 286 -51.20 -81.45 -102.66
N ASP A 287 -50.69 -82.55 -102.11
CA ASP A 287 -49.97 -82.54 -100.83
C ASP A 287 -48.67 -81.74 -100.92
N LYS A 288 -47.94 -81.86 -102.04
CA LYS A 288 -46.73 -81.06 -102.31
C LYS A 288 -47.05 -79.57 -102.46
N LYS A 289 -48.13 -79.20 -103.15
CA LYS A 289 -48.59 -77.79 -103.25
C LYS A 289 -48.90 -77.18 -101.88
N ARG A 290 -49.52 -77.95 -100.97
CA ARG A 290 -49.79 -77.49 -99.59
C ARG A 290 -48.50 -77.27 -98.79
N GLN A 291 -47.52 -78.15 -98.91
CA GLN A 291 -46.23 -78.01 -98.22
C GLN A 291 -45.47 -76.75 -98.68
N ILE A 292 -45.47 -76.46 -99.99
CA ILE A 292 -44.87 -75.25 -100.57
C ILE A 292 -45.53 -73.99 -100.01
N ALA A 293 -46.87 -73.93 -100.01
CA ALA A 293 -47.61 -72.78 -99.49
C ALA A 293 -47.35 -72.51 -98.00
N ALA A 294 -47.21 -73.55 -97.17
CA ALA A 294 -46.91 -73.41 -95.75
C ALA A 294 -45.50 -72.83 -95.52
N ILE A 295 -44.49 -73.31 -96.24
CA ILE A 295 -43.11 -72.80 -96.11
C ILE A 295 -43.00 -71.35 -96.64
N HIS A 296 -43.75 -71.01 -97.68
CA HIS A 296 -43.79 -69.65 -98.22
C HIS A 296 -44.33 -68.65 -97.19
N LYS A 297 -45.46 -68.97 -96.55
CA LYS A 297 -46.04 -68.15 -95.48
C LYS A 297 -45.08 -67.98 -94.29
N ASP A 298 -44.42 -69.07 -93.89
CA ASP A 298 -43.42 -69.04 -92.82
C ASP A 298 -42.24 -68.11 -93.11
N LEU A 299 -41.83 -67.98 -94.38
CA LEU A 299 -40.77 -67.07 -94.81
C LEU A 299 -41.22 -65.60 -94.72
N GLU A 300 -42.44 -65.30 -95.19
CA GLU A 300 -43.05 -63.96 -95.08
C GLU A 300 -43.15 -63.51 -93.60
N ASP A 301 -43.64 -64.39 -92.72
CA ASP A 301 -43.77 -64.10 -91.29
C ASP A 301 -42.39 -63.84 -90.62
N THR A 302 -41.34 -64.56 -91.02
CA THR A 302 -39.98 -64.31 -90.50
C THR A 302 -39.38 -63.00 -90.98
N GLU A 303 -39.69 -62.58 -92.21
CA GLU A 303 -39.20 -61.33 -92.78
C GLU A 303 -39.91 -60.11 -92.15
N ALA A 304 -41.23 -60.17 -91.98
CA ALA A 304 -41.99 -59.14 -91.27
C ALA A 304 -41.52 -58.94 -89.82
N ASN A 305 -41.19 -60.01 -89.12
CA ASN A 305 -40.63 -59.93 -87.75
C ASN A 305 -39.24 -59.27 -87.71
N LYS A 306 -38.42 -59.45 -88.76
CA LYS A 306 -37.09 -58.82 -88.88
C LYS A 306 -37.22 -57.30 -89.00
N GLU A 307 -38.14 -56.82 -89.85
CA GLU A 307 -38.41 -55.39 -90.03
C GLU A 307 -38.97 -54.76 -88.74
N LYS A 308 -39.94 -55.40 -88.09
CA LYS A 308 -40.53 -54.89 -86.85
C LYS A 308 -39.50 -54.70 -85.73
N ASN A 309 -38.57 -55.64 -85.56
CA ASN A 309 -37.50 -55.52 -84.57
C ASN A 309 -36.52 -54.38 -84.89
N LEU A 310 -36.29 -54.09 -86.18
CA LEU A 310 -35.43 -52.98 -86.62
C LEU A 310 -36.08 -51.62 -86.34
N GLU A 311 -37.39 -51.47 -86.59
CA GLU A 311 -38.11 -50.24 -86.25
C GLU A 311 -38.09 -49.94 -84.75
N GLN A 312 -38.30 -50.96 -83.91
CA GLN A 312 -38.23 -50.82 -82.45
C GLN A 312 -36.82 -50.43 -81.97
N TYR A 313 -35.79 -51.00 -82.57
CA TYR A 313 -34.40 -50.65 -82.27
C TYR A 313 -34.11 -49.16 -82.58
N ASN A 314 -34.56 -48.67 -83.74
CA ASN A 314 -34.32 -47.27 -84.13
C ASN A 314 -35.05 -46.26 -83.22
N LYS A 315 -36.24 -46.61 -82.70
CA LYS A 315 -36.95 -45.77 -81.72
C LYS A 315 -36.18 -45.68 -80.40
N LEU A 316 -35.72 -46.81 -79.88
CA LEU A 316 -34.93 -46.85 -78.65
C LEU A 316 -33.58 -46.11 -78.79
N ASP A 317 -32.98 -46.08 -79.99
CA ASP A 317 -31.77 -45.29 -80.25
C ASP A 317 -32.01 -43.77 -80.15
N GLN A 318 -33.18 -43.31 -80.58
CA GLN A 318 -33.58 -41.90 -80.42
C GLN A 318 -33.78 -41.56 -78.94
N ASP A 319 -34.53 -42.39 -78.20
CA ASP A 319 -34.77 -42.19 -76.76
C ASP A 319 -33.45 -42.18 -75.97
N LEU A 320 -32.48 -43.02 -76.35
CA LEU A 320 -31.16 -43.06 -75.73
C LEU A 320 -30.40 -41.73 -75.88
N ASN A 321 -30.50 -41.08 -77.03
CA ASN A 321 -29.85 -39.80 -77.29
C ASN A 321 -30.49 -38.66 -76.49
N GLU A 322 -31.81 -38.66 -76.32
CA GLU A 322 -32.51 -37.69 -75.47
C GLU A 322 -32.12 -37.82 -74.00
N VAL A 323 -32.05 -39.06 -73.48
CA VAL A 323 -31.63 -39.32 -72.10
C VAL A 323 -30.18 -38.88 -71.86
N LYS A 324 -29.27 -39.10 -72.83
CA LYS A 324 -27.87 -38.63 -72.74
C LYS A 324 -27.79 -37.11 -72.63
N ALA A 325 -28.51 -36.38 -73.48
CA ALA A 325 -28.54 -34.91 -73.43
C ALA A 325 -29.07 -34.39 -72.07
N ARG A 326 -30.07 -35.07 -71.51
CA ARG A 326 -30.64 -34.73 -70.19
C ARG A 326 -29.63 -34.92 -69.05
N VAL A 327 -28.83 -35.99 -69.09
CA VAL A 327 -27.79 -36.26 -68.08
C VAL A 327 -26.71 -35.19 -68.13
N GLU A 328 -26.24 -34.81 -69.32
CA GLU A 328 -25.25 -33.74 -69.51
C GLU A 328 -25.75 -32.37 -69.00
N GLU A 329 -27.02 -32.05 -69.20
CA GLU A 329 -27.63 -30.81 -68.68
C GLU A 329 -27.65 -30.80 -67.15
N LEU A 330 -28.04 -31.92 -66.53
CA LEU A 330 -28.07 -32.06 -65.07
C LEU A 330 -26.67 -32.01 -64.46
N ASP A 331 -25.67 -32.61 -65.09
CA ASP A 331 -24.26 -32.50 -64.66
C ASP A 331 -23.82 -31.03 -64.64
N ARG A 332 -24.13 -30.26 -65.68
CA ARG A 332 -23.78 -28.83 -65.75
C ARG A 332 -24.42 -28.03 -64.61
N LYS A 333 -25.73 -28.22 -64.37
CA LYS A 333 -26.46 -27.58 -63.27
C LYS A 333 -25.91 -27.95 -61.90
N TYR A 334 -25.51 -29.21 -61.70
CA TYR A 334 -24.89 -29.66 -60.46
C TYR A 334 -23.59 -28.90 -60.17
N TYR A 335 -22.73 -28.72 -61.18
CA TYR A 335 -21.48 -27.96 -61.02
C TYR A 335 -21.70 -26.47 -60.73
N GLU A 336 -22.69 -25.83 -61.37
CA GLU A 336 -23.03 -24.43 -61.09
C GLU A 336 -23.46 -24.23 -59.62
N VAL A 337 -24.33 -25.10 -59.11
CA VAL A 337 -24.80 -25.05 -57.72
C VAL A 337 -23.65 -25.37 -56.75
N LYS A 338 -22.80 -26.35 -57.07
CA LYS A 338 -21.62 -26.71 -56.28
C LYS A 338 -20.66 -25.52 -56.12
N ASN A 339 -20.34 -24.84 -57.22
CA ASN A 339 -19.44 -23.67 -57.20
C ASN A 339 -19.98 -22.55 -56.31
N LYS A 340 -21.28 -22.23 -56.44
CA LYS A 340 -21.92 -21.20 -55.63
C LYS A 340 -21.96 -21.55 -54.13
N LYS A 341 -22.17 -22.83 -53.81
CA LYS A 341 -22.09 -23.33 -52.43
C LYS A 341 -20.67 -23.22 -51.88
N ASP A 342 -19.65 -23.50 -52.68
CA ASP A 342 -18.26 -23.38 -52.25
C ASP A 342 -17.81 -21.92 -52.05
N GLU A 343 -18.33 -20.98 -52.85
CA GLU A 343 -18.15 -19.53 -52.63
C GLU A 343 -18.74 -19.07 -51.30
N LEU A 344 -20.00 -19.39 -51.03
CA LEU A 344 -20.66 -19.07 -49.75
C LEU A 344 -19.99 -19.77 -48.57
N GLN A 345 -19.46 -20.98 -48.74
CA GLN A 345 -18.70 -21.69 -47.71
C GLN A 345 -17.41 -20.93 -47.35
N SER A 346 -16.72 -20.35 -48.35
CA SER A 346 -15.54 -19.51 -48.11
C SER A 346 -15.90 -18.21 -47.37
N GLU A 347 -17.01 -17.56 -47.73
CA GLU A 347 -17.50 -16.36 -47.05
C GLU A 347 -17.89 -16.65 -45.59
N ARG A 348 -18.59 -17.76 -45.35
CA ARG A 348 -18.90 -18.25 -43.99
C ARG A 348 -17.64 -18.43 -43.15
N ASN A 349 -16.62 -19.08 -43.70
CA ASN A 349 -15.36 -19.31 -42.98
C ASN A 349 -14.63 -17.99 -42.66
N TYR A 350 -14.70 -16.98 -43.55
CA TYR A 350 -14.16 -15.65 -43.29
C TYR A 350 -14.89 -14.97 -42.12
N LEU A 351 -16.22 -14.90 -42.18
CA LEU A 351 -17.02 -14.28 -41.11
C LEU A 351 -16.86 -15.01 -39.77
N TRP A 352 -16.69 -16.33 -39.78
CA TRP A 352 -16.43 -17.10 -38.56
C TRP A 352 -15.06 -16.78 -37.93
N ARG A 353 -14.04 -16.46 -38.74
CA ARG A 353 -12.75 -15.97 -38.23
C ARG A 353 -12.89 -14.58 -37.61
N GLU A 354 -13.63 -13.68 -38.25
CA GLU A 354 -13.96 -12.36 -37.67
C GLU A 354 -14.76 -12.49 -36.37
N GLU A 355 -15.76 -13.40 -36.32
CA GLU A 355 -16.53 -13.66 -35.10
C GLU A 355 -15.60 -14.08 -33.96
N ASN A 356 -14.68 -15.03 -34.20
CA ASN A 356 -13.75 -15.47 -33.16
C ASN A 356 -12.78 -14.37 -32.70
N ALA A 357 -12.28 -13.55 -33.63
CA ALA A 357 -11.39 -12.43 -33.29
C ALA A 357 -12.12 -11.39 -32.42
N GLU A 358 -13.34 -11.01 -32.81
CA GLU A 358 -14.18 -10.09 -32.03
C GLU A 358 -14.60 -10.71 -30.69
N GLN A 359 -14.84 -12.03 -30.64
CA GLN A 359 -15.18 -12.73 -29.41
C GLN A 359 -14.00 -12.80 -28.43
N GLN A 360 -12.76 -12.95 -28.92
CA GLN A 360 -11.55 -12.80 -28.11
C GLN A 360 -11.36 -11.36 -27.62
N ALA A 361 -11.55 -10.36 -28.49
CA ALA A 361 -11.48 -8.95 -28.12
C ALA A 361 -12.51 -8.60 -27.02
N LEU A 362 -13.72 -9.12 -27.15
CA LEU A 362 -14.80 -8.99 -26.18
C LEU A 362 -14.45 -9.67 -24.85
N ALA A 363 -13.85 -10.86 -24.88
CA ALA A 363 -13.36 -11.53 -23.67
C ALA A 363 -12.27 -10.72 -22.96
N ALA A 364 -11.30 -10.19 -23.69
CA ALA A 364 -10.24 -9.35 -23.14
C ALA A 364 -10.78 -8.05 -22.54
N LYS A 365 -11.77 -7.41 -23.19
CA LYS A 365 -12.45 -6.22 -22.67
C LYS A 365 -13.30 -6.51 -21.44
N ARG A 366 -13.95 -7.68 -21.37
CA ARG A 366 -14.64 -8.14 -20.16
C ARG A 366 -13.68 -8.31 -18.98
N GLU A 367 -12.50 -8.89 -19.22
CA GLU A 367 -11.47 -9.02 -18.19
C GLU A 367 -10.92 -7.66 -17.72
N ASP A 368 -10.71 -6.71 -18.65
CA ASP A 368 -10.29 -5.34 -18.32
C ASP A 368 -11.36 -4.61 -17.48
N LEU A 369 -12.63 -4.74 -17.86
CA LEU A 369 -13.76 -4.21 -17.09
C LEU A 369 -13.79 -4.80 -15.67
N GLU A 370 -13.64 -6.11 -15.54
CA GLU A 370 -13.64 -6.80 -14.24
C GLU A 370 -12.48 -6.31 -13.34
N LYS A 371 -11.27 -6.13 -13.90
CA LYS A 371 -10.12 -5.55 -13.18
C LYS A 371 -10.40 -4.13 -12.71
N LYS A 372 -10.93 -3.27 -13.58
CA LYS A 372 -11.29 -1.88 -13.23
C LYS A 372 -12.38 -1.82 -12.16
N GLN A 373 -13.40 -2.66 -12.28
CA GLN A 373 -14.43 -2.81 -11.26
C GLN A 373 -13.85 -3.32 -9.93
N GLN A 374 -12.87 -4.23 -9.96
CA GLN A 374 -12.20 -4.73 -8.75
C GLN A 374 -11.36 -3.64 -8.06
N LEU A 375 -10.69 -2.77 -8.82
CA LEU A 375 -9.99 -1.61 -8.27
C LEU A 375 -10.96 -0.60 -7.64
N LEU A 376 -12.07 -0.31 -8.31
CA LEU A 376 -13.14 0.54 -7.76
C LEU A 376 -13.72 -0.07 -6.47
N ARG A 377 -13.91 -1.39 -6.46
CA ARG A 377 -14.31 -2.14 -5.27
C ARG A 377 -13.25 -2.01 -4.17
N ALA A 378 -11.97 -2.18 -4.45
CA ALA A 378 -10.92 -2.02 -3.45
C ALA A 378 -10.86 -0.60 -2.86
N ALA A 379 -11.14 0.42 -3.66
CA ALA A 379 -11.24 1.82 -3.22
C ALA A 379 -12.54 2.12 -2.44
N THR A 380 -13.55 1.25 -2.55
CA THR A 380 -14.85 1.41 -1.88
C THR A 380 -14.88 0.57 -0.59
N GLY A 381 -15.29 1.17 0.53
CA GLY A 381 -15.39 0.44 1.81
C GLY A 381 -16.31 -0.78 1.72
N LYS A 382 -15.94 -1.89 2.38
CA LYS A 382 -16.69 -3.17 2.34
C LYS A 382 -18.18 -3.04 2.69
N ALA A 383 -18.53 -2.14 3.63
CA ALA A 383 -19.92 -1.93 4.04
C ALA A 383 -20.80 -1.37 2.91
N ILE A 384 -20.28 -0.41 2.13
CA ILE A 384 -20.96 0.22 1.00
C ILE A 384 -21.05 -0.76 -0.16
N LEU A 385 -19.97 -1.49 -0.45
CA LEU A 385 -19.96 -2.51 -1.51
C LEU A 385 -21.00 -3.59 -1.27
N ASN A 386 -21.04 -4.12 -0.05
CA ASN A 386 -22.04 -5.11 0.31
C ASN A 386 -23.45 -4.53 0.14
N GLY A 387 -23.66 -3.25 0.48
CA GLY A 387 -24.93 -2.55 0.26
C GLY A 387 -25.32 -2.48 -1.23
N ILE A 388 -24.38 -2.14 -2.11
CA ILE A 388 -24.59 -2.08 -3.57
C ILE A 388 -24.82 -3.48 -4.16
N ASP A 389 -24.06 -4.50 -3.76
CA ASP A 389 -24.29 -5.86 -4.25
C ASP A 389 -25.64 -6.41 -3.76
N SER A 390 -26.02 -6.07 -2.54
CA SER A 390 -27.30 -6.43 -1.94
C SER A 390 -28.48 -5.73 -2.61
N ILE A 391 -28.36 -4.44 -2.95
CA ILE A 391 -29.41 -3.75 -3.71
C ILE A 391 -29.57 -4.33 -5.11
N ASN A 392 -28.46 -4.66 -5.78
CA ASN A 392 -28.48 -5.29 -7.09
C ASN A 392 -29.15 -6.67 -7.06
N LYS A 393 -28.94 -7.47 -6.00
CA LYS A 393 -29.65 -8.75 -5.80
C LYS A 393 -31.15 -8.56 -5.62
N VAL A 394 -31.57 -7.52 -4.89
CA VAL A 394 -32.98 -7.20 -4.70
C VAL A 394 -33.62 -6.73 -6.01
N LEU A 395 -32.94 -5.87 -6.77
CA LEU A 395 -33.38 -5.43 -8.11
C LEU A 395 -33.45 -6.60 -9.10
N ASP A 396 -32.48 -7.52 -9.07
CA ASP A 396 -32.50 -8.73 -9.90
C ASP A 396 -33.63 -9.69 -9.48
N HIS A 397 -33.95 -9.76 -8.18
CA HIS A 397 -35.12 -10.50 -7.70
C HIS A 397 -36.43 -9.94 -8.27
N PHE A 398 -36.60 -8.61 -8.28
CA PHE A 398 -37.76 -7.96 -8.89
C PHE A 398 -37.82 -8.22 -10.40
N ARG A 399 -36.67 -8.16 -11.08
CA ARG A 399 -36.56 -8.41 -12.53
C ARG A 399 -36.94 -9.86 -12.89
N ARG A 400 -36.37 -10.85 -12.20
CA ARG A 400 -36.64 -12.28 -12.47
C ARG A 400 -38.08 -12.70 -12.18
N LYS A 401 -38.72 -12.12 -11.16
CA LYS A 401 -40.13 -12.40 -10.85
C LYS A 401 -41.11 -11.59 -11.70
N GLY A 402 -40.66 -10.54 -12.37
CA GLY A 402 -41.52 -9.64 -13.16
C GLY A 402 -42.53 -8.83 -12.33
N ILE A 403 -42.33 -8.70 -11.01
CA ILE A 403 -43.22 -8.00 -10.08
C ILE A 403 -42.64 -6.62 -9.77
N ASN A 404 -43.49 -5.61 -9.53
CA ASN A 404 -43.09 -4.24 -9.18
C ASN A 404 -42.15 -3.59 -10.20
N GLN A 405 -42.50 -3.67 -11.49
CA GLN A 405 -41.73 -3.04 -12.56
C GLN A 405 -41.58 -1.52 -12.40
N HIS A 406 -42.53 -0.87 -11.71
CA HIS A 406 -42.44 0.54 -11.33
C HIS A 406 -41.26 0.84 -10.38
N VAL A 407 -40.84 -0.10 -9.53
CA VAL A 407 -39.66 0.02 -8.66
C VAL A 407 -38.38 -0.01 -9.49
N GLN A 408 -38.31 -0.88 -10.50
CA GLN A 408 -37.18 -0.94 -11.42
C GLN A 408 -37.09 0.32 -12.29
N ASN A 409 -38.22 0.79 -12.81
CA ASN A 409 -38.26 1.97 -13.69
C ASN A 409 -38.05 3.28 -12.91
N GLY A 410 -38.40 3.30 -11.63
CA GLY A 410 -38.23 4.43 -10.72
C GLY A 410 -36.91 4.45 -9.95
N TYR A 411 -35.97 3.55 -10.25
CA TYR A 411 -34.62 3.51 -9.68
C TYR A 411 -33.59 4.00 -10.71
N HIS A 412 -32.88 5.08 -10.40
CA HIS A 412 -31.98 5.78 -11.34
C HIS A 412 -30.49 5.57 -11.03
N GLY A 413 -30.17 4.64 -10.13
CA GLY A 413 -28.78 4.36 -9.74
C GLY A 413 -28.24 5.32 -8.68
N ILE A 414 -26.93 5.24 -8.43
CA ILE A 414 -26.24 6.06 -7.42
C ILE A 414 -25.90 7.46 -7.93
N VAL A 415 -25.72 8.42 -7.01
CA VAL A 415 -25.28 9.78 -7.33
C VAL A 415 -24.02 9.77 -8.19
N MET A 416 -23.02 8.94 -7.84
CA MET A 416 -21.75 8.82 -8.57
C MET A 416 -21.91 8.54 -10.07
N ASN A 417 -22.98 7.84 -10.47
CA ASN A 417 -23.21 7.52 -11.89
C ASN A 417 -24.03 8.59 -12.63
N ASN A 418 -24.53 9.61 -11.92
CA ASN A 418 -25.47 10.60 -12.44
C ASN A 418 -24.90 12.04 -12.53
N PHE A 419 -23.58 12.21 -12.32
CA PHE A 419 -22.88 13.46 -12.61
C PHE A 419 -21.48 13.23 -13.16
N GLU A 420 -20.89 14.30 -13.67
CA GLU A 420 -19.50 14.39 -14.11
C GLU A 420 -18.85 15.67 -13.60
N CYS A 421 -17.53 15.62 -13.45
CA CYS A 421 -16.71 16.70 -12.94
C CYS A 421 -15.32 16.67 -13.61
N GLU A 422 -14.66 17.83 -13.68
CA GLU A 422 -13.26 17.94 -14.11
C GLU A 422 -12.31 17.21 -13.14
N PRO A 423 -11.23 16.57 -13.63
CA PRO A 423 -10.30 15.81 -12.79
C PRO A 423 -9.64 16.61 -11.68
N ALA A 424 -9.40 17.91 -11.91
CA ALA A 424 -8.81 18.81 -10.95
C ALA A 424 -9.64 18.97 -9.65
N PHE A 425 -10.94 18.64 -9.69
CA PHE A 425 -11.85 18.76 -8.55
C PHE A 425 -12.28 17.42 -7.96
N TYR A 426 -11.75 16.28 -8.42
CA TYR A 426 -12.19 14.98 -7.88
C TYR A 426 -12.01 14.88 -6.38
N THR A 427 -10.84 15.25 -5.86
CA THR A 427 -10.55 15.19 -4.42
C THR A 427 -11.54 16.04 -3.63
N CYS A 428 -11.76 17.30 -4.03
CA CYS A 428 -12.64 18.18 -3.27
C CYS A 428 -14.11 17.74 -3.35
N VAL A 429 -14.59 17.27 -4.51
CA VAL A 429 -15.96 16.76 -4.68
C VAL A 429 -16.15 15.45 -3.90
N GLU A 430 -15.17 14.58 -3.92
CA GLU A 430 -15.21 13.28 -3.26
C GLU A 430 -15.17 13.39 -1.74
N VAL A 431 -14.35 14.32 -1.20
CA VAL A 431 -14.32 14.63 0.24
C VAL A 431 -15.63 15.32 0.67
N THR A 432 -16.12 16.26 -0.14
CA THR A 432 -17.37 16.99 0.15
C THR A 432 -18.57 16.06 0.23
N ALA A 433 -18.73 15.13 -0.72
CA ALA A 433 -19.84 14.18 -0.71
C ALA A 433 -19.58 12.99 0.23
N GLY A 434 -18.33 12.53 0.36
CA GLY A 434 -17.99 11.35 1.16
C GLY A 434 -18.80 10.12 0.73
N ASN A 435 -19.62 9.59 1.64
CA ASN A 435 -20.51 8.45 1.36
C ASN A 435 -21.78 8.85 0.59
N ARG A 436 -22.09 10.15 0.47
CA ARG A 436 -23.27 10.63 -0.29
C ARG A 436 -23.16 10.36 -1.78
N LEU A 437 -21.95 10.09 -2.30
CA LEU A 437 -21.74 9.62 -3.67
C LEU A 437 -22.48 8.32 -3.97
N PHE A 438 -22.73 7.49 -2.95
CA PHE A 438 -23.39 6.19 -3.10
C PHE A 438 -24.88 6.23 -2.81
N TYR A 439 -25.46 7.42 -2.63
CA TYR A 439 -26.91 7.53 -2.40
C TYR A 439 -27.66 7.18 -3.69
N HIS A 440 -28.72 6.39 -3.55
CA HIS A 440 -29.52 5.90 -4.67
C HIS A 440 -30.64 6.87 -5.00
N ILE A 441 -30.64 7.41 -6.22
CA ILE A 441 -31.66 8.33 -6.72
C ILE A 441 -32.89 7.50 -7.12
N VAL A 442 -34.04 7.82 -6.56
CA VAL A 442 -35.31 7.15 -6.86
C VAL A 442 -36.45 8.14 -7.02
N ASP A 443 -37.46 7.80 -7.82
CA ASP A 443 -38.58 8.69 -8.09
C ASP A 443 -39.43 8.96 -6.83
N SER A 444 -39.66 7.93 -6.00
CA SER A 444 -40.50 8.02 -4.81
C SER A 444 -39.98 7.18 -3.65
N ASP A 445 -40.46 7.50 -2.45
CA ASP A 445 -40.22 6.76 -1.21
C ASP A 445 -40.81 5.33 -1.23
N GLU A 446 -41.87 5.08 -2.00
CA GLU A 446 -42.42 3.73 -2.24
C GLU A 446 -41.36 2.78 -2.82
N VAL A 447 -40.57 3.24 -3.79
CA VAL A 447 -39.47 2.48 -4.41
C VAL A 447 -38.44 2.10 -3.34
N SER A 448 -38.03 3.06 -2.51
CA SER A 448 -37.08 2.84 -1.41
C SER A 448 -37.61 1.84 -0.39
N THR A 449 -38.85 2.02 0.07
CA THR A 449 -39.49 1.15 1.05
C THR A 449 -39.57 -0.28 0.54
N LYS A 450 -39.91 -0.47 -0.74
CA LYS A 450 -40.05 -1.81 -1.30
C LYS A 450 -38.70 -2.51 -1.43
N ILE A 451 -37.66 -1.78 -1.83
CA ILE A 451 -36.29 -2.29 -1.86
C ILE A 451 -35.83 -2.66 -0.44
N LEU A 452 -36.04 -1.79 0.55
CA LEU A 452 -35.69 -2.06 1.95
C LEU A 452 -36.43 -3.25 2.54
N MET A 453 -37.71 -3.43 2.20
CA MET A 453 -38.52 -4.55 2.66
C MET A 453 -37.93 -5.89 2.20
N GLU A 454 -37.58 -6.01 0.92
CA GLU A 454 -36.96 -7.24 0.40
C GLU A 454 -35.50 -7.38 0.86
N PHE A 455 -34.77 -6.27 0.99
CA PHE A 455 -33.41 -6.26 1.53
C PHE A 455 -33.36 -6.85 2.95
N ASN A 456 -34.28 -6.43 3.82
CA ASN A 456 -34.40 -6.93 5.18
C ASN A 456 -34.91 -8.38 5.20
N LYS A 457 -35.91 -8.72 4.38
CA LYS A 457 -36.45 -10.08 4.27
C LYS A 457 -35.40 -11.11 3.83
N MET A 458 -34.49 -10.71 2.94
CA MET A 458 -33.39 -11.55 2.47
C MET A 458 -32.17 -11.52 3.41
N ASN A 459 -32.24 -10.76 4.51
CA ASN A 459 -31.17 -10.58 5.50
C ASN A 459 -29.81 -10.23 4.84
N LEU A 460 -29.84 -9.28 3.92
CA LEU A 460 -28.68 -8.93 3.12
C LEU A 460 -27.75 -7.95 3.86
N PRO A 461 -26.42 -8.10 3.73
CA PRO A 461 -25.45 -7.25 4.40
C PRO A 461 -25.27 -5.91 3.69
N GLY A 462 -25.07 -4.84 4.46
CA GLY A 462 -24.69 -3.51 3.95
C GLY A 462 -25.65 -2.40 4.38
N GLU A 463 -25.25 -1.16 4.11
CA GLU A 463 -26.07 0.03 4.32
C GLU A 463 -26.45 0.62 2.95
N VAL A 464 -27.71 1.00 2.79
CA VAL A 464 -28.21 1.65 1.58
C VAL A 464 -28.94 2.93 1.97
N THR A 465 -28.73 3.99 1.20
CA THR A 465 -29.35 5.30 1.43
C THR A 465 -30.02 5.77 0.15
N PHE A 466 -31.24 6.29 0.25
CA PHE A 466 -32.04 6.70 -0.90
C PHE A 466 -32.29 8.20 -0.93
N LEU A 467 -32.38 8.77 -2.13
CA LEU A 467 -32.75 10.15 -2.44
C LEU A 467 -34.08 10.16 -3.19
N PRO A 468 -35.22 10.16 -2.47
CA PRO A 468 -36.55 10.20 -3.06
C PRO A 468 -36.87 11.59 -3.62
N LEU A 469 -37.01 11.71 -4.94
CA LEU A 469 -37.23 12.98 -5.64
C LEU A 469 -38.51 13.70 -5.18
N ASN A 470 -39.55 12.96 -4.78
CA ASN A 470 -40.80 13.50 -4.26
C ASN A 470 -40.69 14.13 -2.86
N LYS A 471 -39.64 13.82 -2.08
CA LYS A 471 -39.48 14.27 -0.68
C LYS A 471 -38.29 15.19 -0.45
N LEU A 472 -37.44 15.41 -1.46
CA LEU A 472 -36.28 16.27 -1.33
C LEU A 472 -36.70 17.74 -1.14
N ASP A 473 -36.43 18.24 0.06
CA ASP A 473 -36.51 19.65 0.39
C ASP A 473 -35.10 20.26 0.38
N VAL A 474 -34.95 21.33 -0.40
CA VAL A 474 -33.68 21.98 -0.65
C VAL A 474 -33.88 23.46 -0.44
N ARG A 475 -33.11 24.03 0.48
CA ARG A 475 -33.10 25.47 0.73
C ARG A 475 -32.41 26.18 -0.42
N ASP A 476 -33.05 27.21 -0.96
CA ASP A 476 -32.42 28.07 -1.96
C ASP A 476 -31.33 28.91 -1.28
N THR A 477 -30.09 28.74 -1.72
CA THR A 477 -28.91 29.38 -1.13
C THR A 477 -28.32 30.38 -2.10
N ALA A 478 -28.32 31.66 -1.74
CA ALA A 478 -27.58 32.68 -2.48
C ALA A 478 -26.07 32.47 -2.28
N TYR A 479 -25.34 32.31 -3.39
CA TYR A 479 -23.89 32.12 -3.36
C TYR A 479 -23.17 33.47 -3.22
N PRO A 480 -22.11 33.56 -2.40
CA PRO A 480 -21.28 34.76 -2.30
C PRO A 480 -20.61 35.16 -3.63
N GLU A 481 -20.71 36.43 -4.01
CA GLU A 481 -20.02 37.02 -5.17
C GLU A 481 -18.58 37.40 -4.82
N THR A 482 -17.75 36.42 -4.50
CA THR A 482 -16.32 36.60 -4.18
C THR A 482 -15.44 36.07 -5.30
N ASN A 483 -14.37 36.79 -5.65
CA ASN A 483 -13.44 36.38 -6.71
C ASN A 483 -12.52 35.21 -6.28
N ASP A 484 -12.42 34.96 -4.97
CA ASP A 484 -11.48 34.00 -4.40
C ASP A 484 -12.10 32.63 -4.07
N ALA A 485 -13.40 32.47 -4.37
CA ALA A 485 -14.13 31.21 -4.18
C ALA A 485 -15.19 31.00 -5.27
N ILE A 486 -15.39 29.74 -5.65
CA ILE A 486 -16.36 29.35 -6.68
C ILE A 486 -17.38 28.34 -6.11
N PRO A 487 -18.68 28.42 -6.49
CA PRO A 487 -19.67 27.42 -6.10
C PRO A 487 -19.33 26.06 -6.71
N MET A 488 -19.28 25.00 -5.88
CA MET A 488 -18.99 23.65 -6.34
C MET A 488 -19.99 23.18 -7.42
N ILE A 489 -21.28 23.47 -7.22
CA ILE A 489 -22.35 23.07 -8.12
C ILE A 489 -22.18 23.59 -9.56
N SER A 490 -21.51 24.74 -9.73
CA SER A 490 -21.27 25.32 -11.06
C SER A 490 -20.26 24.54 -11.90
N LYS A 491 -19.46 23.66 -11.29
CA LYS A 491 -18.44 22.85 -11.97
C LYS A 491 -18.86 21.39 -12.15
N LEU A 492 -20.08 21.04 -11.72
CA LEU A 492 -20.65 19.70 -11.86
C LEU A 492 -21.65 19.67 -13.02
N ARG A 493 -21.54 18.66 -13.87
CA ARG A 493 -22.53 18.39 -14.93
C ARG A 493 -23.44 17.26 -14.49
N TYR A 494 -24.74 17.50 -14.38
CA TYR A 494 -25.72 16.49 -13.96
C TYR A 494 -27.05 16.65 -14.69
N ASN A 495 -27.92 15.63 -14.62
CA ASN A 495 -29.24 15.67 -15.26
C ASN A 495 -30.19 16.65 -14.51
N PRO A 496 -30.81 17.64 -15.19
CA PRO A 496 -31.71 18.61 -14.56
C PRO A 496 -32.89 17.99 -13.79
N ARG A 497 -33.36 16.78 -14.16
CA ARG A 497 -34.41 16.07 -13.41
C ARG A 497 -34.02 15.84 -11.94
N PHE A 498 -32.72 15.74 -11.66
CA PHE A 498 -32.17 15.47 -10.34
C PHE A 498 -31.64 16.72 -9.64
N ASP A 499 -31.99 17.92 -10.10
CA ASP A 499 -31.44 19.19 -9.57
C ASP A 499 -31.57 19.32 -8.04
N LYS A 500 -32.73 18.94 -7.49
CA LYS A 500 -32.92 18.93 -6.03
C LYS A 500 -31.97 17.96 -5.32
N ALA A 501 -31.70 16.79 -5.89
CA ALA A 501 -30.77 15.83 -5.31
C ALA A 501 -29.33 16.37 -5.31
N PHE A 502 -28.89 16.97 -6.42
CA PHE A 502 -27.55 17.54 -6.54
C PHE A 502 -27.35 18.78 -5.68
N LYS A 503 -28.35 19.66 -5.57
CA LYS A 503 -28.32 20.79 -4.63
C LYS A 503 -28.29 20.33 -3.18
N HIS A 504 -28.98 19.25 -2.83
CA HIS A 504 -28.90 18.68 -1.48
C HIS A 504 -27.51 18.15 -1.13
N VAL A 505 -26.84 17.49 -2.08
CA VAL A 505 -25.52 16.88 -1.85
C VAL A 505 -24.37 17.89 -1.93
N PHE A 506 -24.36 18.75 -2.95
CA PHE A 506 -23.22 19.64 -3.28
C PHE A 506 -23.53 21.13 -3.17
N GLY A 507 -24.80 21.52 -3.01
CA GLY A 507 -25.22 22.91 -3.10
C GLY A 507 -24.75 23.81 -1.96
N LYS A 508 -24.24 23.25 -0.86
CA LYS A 508 -23.84 23.99 0.35
C LYS A 508 -22.32 24.18 0.52
N THR A 509 -21.53 23.83 -0.50
CA THR A 509 -20.06 23.91 -0.47
C THR A 509 -19.51 24.89 -1.48
N LEU A 510 -18.57 25.74 -1.05
CA LEU A 510 -17.73 26.59 -1.90
C LEU A 510 -16.30 26.04 -2.00
N ILE A 511 -15.71 26.14 -3.18
CA ILE A 511 -14.30 25.81 -3.42
C ILE A 511 -13.50 27.10 -3.30
N CYS A 512 -12.57 27.15 -2.35
CA CYS A 512 -11.72 28.31 -2.05
C CYS A 512 -10.30 28.10 -2.53
N ARG A 513 -9.59 29.18 -2.88
CA ARG A 513 -8.19 29.12 -3.36
C ARG A 513 -7.22 28.59 -2.30
N SER A 514 -7.39 28.99 -1.04
CA SER A 514 -6.42 28.72 0.04
C SER A 514 -7.14 28.42 1.36
N MET A 515 -6.44 27.75 2.28
CA MET A 515 -6.98 27.39 3.59
C MET A 515 -7.42 28.63 4.38
N GLU A 516 -6.66 29.73 4.33
CA GLU A 516 -7.03 30.98 4.99
C GLU A 516 -8.38 31.52 4.48
N VAL A 517 -8.57 31.56 3.15
CA VAL A 517 -9.82 32.01 2.51
C VAL A 517 -10.96 31.07 2.90
N SER A 518 -10.71 29.75 2.91
CA SER A 518 -11.69 28.75 3.36
C SER A 518 -12.17 29.01 4.80
N THR A 519 -11.25 29.32 5.72
CA THR A 519 -11.61 29.64 7.11
C THR A 519 -12.33 30.97 7.28
N GLN A 520 -11.94 31.99 6.51
CA GLN A 520 -12.57 33.30 6.54
C GLN A 520 -14.00 33.24 5.99
N LEU A 521 -14.17 32.58 4.84
CA LEU A 521 -15.43 32.50 4.12
C LEU A 521 -16.44 31.58 4.85
N ALA A 522 -15.99 30.46 5.41
CA ALA A 522 -16.85 29.58 6.23
C ALA A 522 -17.31 30.24 7.56
N ARG A 523 -16.57 31.25 8.06
CA ARG A 523 -16.99 32.06 9.23
C ARG A 523 -17.94 33.19 8.82
N ALA A 524 -17.68 33.83 7.69
CA ALA A 524 -18.47 34.95 7.20
C ALA A 524 -19.83 34.52 6.62
N PHE A 525 -19.88 33.37 5.95
CA PHE A 525 -21.07 32.82 5.30
C PHE A 525 -21.41 31.46 5.89
N THR A 526 -22.70 31.12 5.96
CA THR A 526 -23.17 29.81 6.47
C THR A 526 -23.03 28.68 5.41
N MET A 527 -21.84 28.57 4.83
CA MET A 527 -21.49 27.62 3.76
C MET A 527 -20.24 26.83 4.17
N ASP A 528 -20.20 25.55 3.82
CA ASP A 528 -18.98 24.77 3.97
C ASP A 528 -17.97 25.22 2.91
N CYS A 529 -16.69 25.28 3.25
CA CYS A 529 -15.64 25.68 2.33
C CYS A 529 -14.58 24.58 2.22
N ILE A 530 -14.04 24.38 1.02
CA ILE A 530 -13.03 23.35 0.76
C ILE A 530 -11.95 23.89 -0.19
N THR A 531 -10.70 23.49 0.01
CA THR A 531 -9.60 23.78 -0.92
C THR A 531 -9.51 22.72 -2.03
N LEU A 532 -8.75 22.97 -3.11
CA LEU A 532 -8.45 21.93 -4.12
C LEU A 532 -7.73 20.72 -3.51
N GLU A 533 -6.93 20.96 -2.47
CA GLU A 533 -6.10 19.96 -1.77
C GLU A 533 -6.93 19.06 -0.85
N GLY A 534 -8.18 19.41 -0.57
CA GLY A 534 -9.12 18.61 0.23
C GLY A 534 -9.28 19.06 1.68
N ASP A 535 -8.70 20.21 2.07
CA ASP A 535 -8.92 20.78 3.40
C ASP A 535 -10.32 21.39 3.49
N GLN A 536 -11.16 20.79 4.33
CA GLN A 536 -12.54 21.19 4.52
C GLN A 536 -12.73 21.94 5.83
N VAL A 537 -13.40 23.10 5.73
CA VAL A 537 -13.87 23.90 6.86
C VAL A 537 -15.38 23.90 6.81
N SER A 538 -16.01 23.29 7.82
CA SER A 538 -17.46 23.34 7.93
C SER A 538 -17.94 24.70 8.44
N HIS A 539 -19.12 25.12 8.01
CA HIS A 539 -19.86 26.26 8.56
C HIS A 539 -20.17 26.10 10.06
N ARG A 540 -20.00 24.90 10.64
CA ARG A 540 -20.11 24.63 12.09
C ARG A 540 -18.77 24.69 12.83
N GLY A 541 -17.68 25.00 12.12
CA GLY A 541 -16.33 25.12 12.68
C GLY A 541 -15.52 23.82 12.74
N ALA A 542 -16.04 22.70 12.22
CA ALA A 542 -15.27 21.47 12.10
C ALA A 542 -14.22 21.60 10.99
N LEU A 543 -12.98 21.23 11.28
CA LEU A 543 -11.88 21.18 10.32
C LEU A 543 -11.57 19.70 10.03
N THR A 544 -11.56 19.33 8.75
CA THR A 544 -11.24 17.97 8.32
C THR A 544 -10.23 18.07 7.18
N GLY A 545 -9.09 17.45 7.35
CA GLY A 545 -8.00 17.42 6.36
C GLY A 545 -7.09 16.23 6.59
N GLY A 546 -6.35 15.84 5.56
CA GLY A 546 -5.49 14.67 5.56
C GLY A 546 -4.81 14.46 4.21
N TYR A 547 -4.02 13.39 4.10
CA TYR A 547 -3.42 13.01 2.83
C TYR A 547 -4.46 12.30 1.96
N TYR A 548 -4.75 12.86 0.79
CA TYR A 548 -5.66 12.29 -0.20
C TYR A 548 -4.87 11.70 -1.37
N ASP A 549 -5.03 10.40 -1.58
CA ASP A 549 -4.37 9.68 -2.66
C ASP A 549 -5.18 9.77 -3.96
N THR A 550 -4.68 10.52 -4.94
CA THR A 550 -5.33 10.74 -6.23
C THR A 550 -5.54 9.42 -7.00
N ARG A 551 -4.69 8.40 -6.78
CA ARG A 551 -4.82 7.08 -7.43
C ARG A 551 -5.99 6.25 -6.92
N LYS A 552 -6.53 6.61 -5.76
CA LYS A 552 -7.72 5.97 -5.16
C LYS A 552 -9.00 6.76 -5.40
N SER A 553 -8.95 7.79 -6.26
CA SER A 553 -10.12 8.57 -6.64
C SER A 553 -11.20 7.64 -7.21
N ARG A 554 -12.34 7.60 -6.54
CA ARG A 554 -13.47 6.73 -6.92
C ARG A 554 -14.13 7.23 -8.20
N LEU A 555 -14.12 8.55 -8.42
CA LEU A 555 -14.72 9.19 -9.59
C LEU A 555 -13.94 8.86 -10.88
N GLU A 556 -12.61 8.86 -10.83
CA GLU A 556 -11.79 8.51 -12.00
C GLU A 556 -11.97 7.03 -12.34
N LEU A 557 -11.89 6.15 -11.35
CA LEU A 557 -12.14 4.72 -11.54
C LEU A 557 -13.54 4.45 -12.10
N GLN A 558 -14.58 5.17 -11.65
CA GLN A 558 -15.94 5.01 -12.16
C GLN A 558 -16.06 5.45 -13.63
N LYS A 559 -15.37 6.53 -14.01
CA LYS A 559 -15.34 7.01 -15.39
C LYS A 559 -14.68 5.98 -16.31
N ASP A 560 -13.60 5.35 -15.85
CA ASP A 560 -12.91 4.30 -16.60
C ASP A 560 -13.76 3.03 -16.74
N VAL A 561 -14.51 2.67 -15.68
CA VAL A 561 -15.49 1.58 -15.73
C VAL A 561 -16.59 1.89 -16.74
N ARG A 562 -17.17 3.10 -16.72
CA ARG A 562 -18.23 3.49 -17.67
C ARG A 562 -17.76 3.41 -19.12
N LYS A 563 -16.57 3.95 -19.42
CA LYS A 563 -15.98 3.85 -20.77
C LYS A 563 -15.79 2.40 -21.21
N ALA A 564 -15.30 1.55 -20.32
CA ALA A 564 -15.12 0.14 -20.61
C ALA A 564 -16.47 -0.59 -20.83
N GLU A 565 -17.52 -0.23 -20.10
CA GLU A 565 -18.89 -0.75 -20.32
C GLU A 565 -19.47 -0.31 -21.67
N GLU A 566 -19.27 0.96 -22.07
CA GLU A 566 -19.71 1.48 -23.38
C GLU A 566 -18.99 0.77 -24.53
N GLU A 567 -17.67 0.67 -24.48
CA GLU A 567 -16.86 -0.03 -25.49
C GLU A 567 -17.29 -1.50 -25.62
N LEU A 568 -17.54 -2.16 -24.48
CA LEU A 568 -17.98 -3.56 -24.44
C LEU A 568 -19.38 -3.72 -25.05
N GLY A 569 -20.29 -2.79 -24.78
CA GLY A 569 -21.62 -2.75 -25.39
C GLY A 569 -21.57 -2.58 -26.91
N GLU A 570 -20.69 -1.71 -27.43
CA GLU A 570 -20.49 -1.56 -28.88
C GLU A 570 -19.95 -2.84 -29.54
N LEU A 571 -18.99 -3.50 -28.89
CA LEU A 571 -18.44 -4.80 -29.32
C LEU A 571 -19.51 -5.89 -29.32
N GLU A 572 -20.32 -5.98 -28.26
CA GLU A 572 -21.44 -6.92 -28.17
C GLU A 572 -22.50 -6.69 -29.27
N ALA A 573 -22.81 -5.43 -29.57
CA ALA A 573 -23.73 -5.07 -30.64
C ALA A 573 -23.17 -5.46 -32.01
N LYS A 574 -21.90 -5.16 -32.30
CA LYS A 574 -21.24 -5.55 -33.55
C LYS A 574 -21.25 -7.07 -33.76
N LEU A 575 -20.93 -7.83 -32.71
CA LEU A 575 -20.87 -9.29 -32.76
C LEU A 575 -22.25 -9.91 -33.00
N ASN A 576 -23.27 -9.46 -32.27
CA ASN A 576 -24.62 -10.03 -32.35
C ASN A 576 -25.43 -9.54 -33.55
N GLU A 577 -25.41 -8.24 -33.86
CA GLU A 577 -26.27 -7.68 -34.91
C GLU A 577 -25.73 -7.85 -36.32
N ASN A 578 -24.40 -7.79 -36.51
CA ASN A 578 -23.80 -7.87 -37.84
C ASN A 578 -23.26 -9.28 -38.12
N LEU A 579 -22.32 -9.77 -37.32
CA LEU A 579 -21.57 -11.00 -37.63
C LEU A 579 -22.44 -12.25 -37.50
N ARG A 580 -23.08 -12.47 -36.35
CA ARG A 580 -23.90 -13.67 -36.12
C ARG A 580 -25.09 -13.77 -37.06
N ARG A 581 -25.82 -12.67 -37.28
CA ARG A 581 -26.94 -12.64 -38.25
C ARG A 581 -26.48 -12.93 -39.68
N ASN A 582 -25.32 -12.40 -40.09
CA ASN A 582 -24.78 -12.66 -41.43
C ASN A 582 -24.36 -14.13 -41.60
N ILE A 583 -23.71 -14.72 -40.59
CA ILE A 583 -23.36 -16.16 -40.58
C ILE A 583 -24.64 -17.02 -40.69
N GLU A 584 -25.68 -16.69 -39.92
CA GLU A 584 -26.96 -17.41 -39.94
C GLU A 584 -27.65 -17.31 -41.31
N ARG A 585 -27.63 -16.12 -41.94
CA ARG A 585 -28.14 -15.93 -43.31
C ARG A 585 -27.39 -16.81 -44.32
N ILE A 586 -26.06 -16.80 -44.29
CA ILE A 586 -25.25 -17.60 -45.23
C ILE A 586 -25.44 -19.10 -45.00
N ASN A 587 -25.56 -19.56 -43.75
CA ASN A 587 -25.87 -20.96 -43.46
C ASN A 587 -27.20 -21.40 -44.09
N ASN A 588 -28.24 -20.56 -44.00
CA ASN A 588 -29.54 -20.85 -44.63
C ASN A 588 -29.43 -20.93 -46.17
N GLU A 589 -28.62 -20.08 -46.80
CA GLU A 589 -28.37 -20.15 -48.25
C GLU A 589 -27.60 -21.42 -48.65
N ILE A 590 -26.60 -21.80 -47.86
CA ILE A 590 -25.85 -23.06 -48.07
C ILE A 590 -26.79 -24.27 -47.96
N ASP A 591 -27.69 -24.31 -46.98
CA ASP A 591 -28.68 -25.39 -46.81
C ASP A 591 -29.65 -25.47 -48.01
N GLN A 592 -30.06 -24.33 -48.57
CA GLN A 592 -30.89 -24.31 -49.78
C GLN A 592 -30.15 -24.88 -50.99
N LEU A 593 -28.87 -24.53 -51.18
CA LEU A 593 -28.06 -25.06 -52.29
C LEU A 593 -27.79 -26.57 -52.12
N MET A 594 -27.56 -27.05 -50.89
CA MET A 594 -27.39 -28.48 -50.62
C MET A 594 -28.66 -29.28 -50.98
N ASN A 595 -29.84 -28.76 -50.66
CA ASN A 595 -31.10 -29.37 -51.06
C ASN A 595 -31.28 -29.42 -52.59
N GLN A 596 -30.90 -28.34 -53.30
CA GLN A 596 -30.93 -28.31 -54.77
C GLN A 596 -29.97 -29.35 -55.37
N MET A 597 -28.75 -29.49 -54.84
CA MET A 597 -27.79 -30.51 -55.27
C MET A 597 -28.36 -31.92 -55.13
N GLN A 598 -28.99 -32.23 -53.98
CA GLN A 598 -29.58 -33.55 -53.73
C GLN A 598 -30.74 -33.85 -54.69
N GLN A 599 -31.55 -32.86 -55.04
CA GLN A 599 -32.61 -33.01 -56.05
C GLN A 599 -32.04 -33.33 -57.44
N ILE A 600 -30.97 -32.62 -57.85
CA ILE A 600 -30.29 -32.84 -59.13
C ILE A 600 -29.68 -34.24 -59.17
N GLU A 601 -28.96 -34.68 -58.13
CA GLU A 601 -28.40 -36.04 -58.04
C GLU A 601 -29.48 -37.12 -58.16
N THR A 602 -30.64 -36.92 -57.53
CA THR A 602 -31.75 -37.87 -57.59
C THR A 602 -32.31 -37.97 -59.03
N GLN A 603 -32.39 -36.85 -59.74
CA GLN A 603 -32.79 -36.84 -61.15
C GLN A 603 -31.74 -37.52 -62.03
N GLN A 604 -30.44 -37.27 -61.81
CA GLN A 604 -29.37 -37.94 -62.54
C GLN A 604 -29.43 -39.46 -62.38
N ARG A 605 -29.66 -39.97 -61.16
CA ARG A 605 -29.80 -41.42 -60.92
C ARG A 605 -30.98 -42.01 -61.72
N LYS A 606 -32.11 -41.31 -61.79
CA LYS A 606 -33.28 -41.77 -62.57
C LYS A 606 -32.97 -41.86 -64.07
N PHE A 607 -32.35 -40.82 -64.63
CA PHE A 607 -32.01 -40.80 -66.06
C PHE A 607 -30.89 -41.81 -66.41
N LYS A 608 -29.90 -42.01 -65.54
CA LYS A 608 -28.88 -43.06 -65.71
C LYS A 608 -29.51 -44.47 -65.69
N ALA A 609 -30.42 -44.75 -64.77
CA ALA A 609 -31.15 -46.02 -64.76
C ALA A 609 -32.01 -46.23 -66.02
N SER A 610 -32.65 -45.17 -66.51
CA SER A 610 -33.40 -45.20 -67.78
C SER A 610 -32.50 -45.52 -68.97
N ARG A 611 -31.30 -44.93 -69.04
CA ARG A 611 -30.29 -45.20 -70.07
C ARG A 611 -29.91 -46.68 -70.10
N ASP A 612 -29.63 -47.25 -68.93
CA ASP A 612 -29.18 -48.64 -68.82
C ASP A 612 -30.30 -49.63 -69.20
N SER A 613 -31.56 -49.31 -68.90
CA SER A 613 -32.74 -50.08 -69.35
C SER A 613 -32.87 -50.10 -70.87
N ILE A 614 -32.76 -48.93 -71.52
CA ILE A 614 -32.86 -48.80 -72.98
C ILE A 614 -31.75 -49.61 -73.67
N LEU A 615 -30.52 -49.54 -73.17
CA LEU A 615 -29.39 -50.31 -73.71
C LEU A 615 -29.63 -51.83 -73.64
N SER A 616 -30.22 -52.32 -72.56
CA SER A 616 -30.57 -53.74 -72.40
C SER A 616 -31.61 -54.20 -73.42
N GLU A 617 -32.66 -53.40 -73.63
CA GLU A 617 -33.71 -53.70 -74.62
C GLU A 617 -33.17 -53.69 -76.06
N MET A 618 -32.32 -52.72 -76.39
CA MET A 618 -31.66 -52.66 -77.71
C MET A 618 -30.80 -53.90 -77.99
N LYS A 619 -30.10 -54.43 -76.97
CA LYS A 619 -29.33 -55.66 -77.09
C LYS A 619 -30.22 -56.88 -77.39
N MET A 620 -31.32 -57.02 -76.66
CA MET A 620 -32.29 -58.11 -76.86
C MET A 620 -32.92 -58.09 -78.25
N LEU A 621 -33.27 -56.91 -78.78
CA LEU A 621 -33.82 -56.76 -80.14
C LEU A 621 -32.79 -57.17 -81.22
N LYS A 622 -31.52 -56.81 -81.03
CA LYS A 622 -30.43 -57.19 -81.93
C LYS A 622 -30.23 -58.70 -81.99
N GLU A 623 -30.29 -59.39 -80.84
CA GLU A 623 -30.18 -60.86 -80.76
C GLU A 623 -31.37 -61.57 -81.44
N LYS A 624 -32.61 -61.12 -81.18
CA LYS A 624 -33.82 -61.65 -81.83
C LYS A 624 -33.78 -61.54 -83.35
N ARG A 625 -33.25 -60.42 -83.86
CA ARG A 625 -33.08 -60.18 -85.30
C ARG A 625 -32.06 -61.17 -85.91
N GLN A 626 -30.90 -61.35 -85.29
CA GLN A 626 -29.88 -62.31 -85.75
C GLN A 626 -30.42 -63.75 -85.76
N GLN A 627 -31.23 -64.14 -84.79
CA GLN A 627 -31.81 -65.48 -84.74
C GLN A 627 -32.80 -65.73 -85.87
N SER A 628 -33.65 -64.73 -86.20
CA SER A 628 -34.59 -64.82 -87.32
C SER A 628 -33.85 -64.97 -88.66
N GLU A 629 -32.74 -64.26 -88.83
CA GLU A 629 -31.90 -64.32 -90.03
C GLU A 629 -31.25 -65.69 -90.25
N LYS A 630 -30.84 -66.39 -89.17
CA LYS A 630 -30.32 -67.77 -89.25
C LYS A 630 -31.37 -68.79 -89.72
N THR A 631 -32.65 -68.58 -89.41
CA THR A 631 -33.73 -69.52 -89.75
C THR A 631 -34.28 -69.37 -91.17
N PHE A 632 -34.03 -68.24 -91.83
CA PHE A 632 -34.57 -67.91 -93.15
C PHE A 632 -33.96 -68.77 -94.27
N MET A 633 -32.63 -68.85 -94.34
CA MET A 633 -31.92 -69.53 -95.44
C MET A 633 -32.23 -71.03 -95.59
N PRO A 634 -32.32 -71.84 -94.50
CA PRO A 634 -32.70 -73.25 -94.61
C PRO A 634 -34.12 -73.46 -95.14
N LYS A 635 -35.08 -72.62 -94.72
CA LYS A 635 -36.48 -72.69 -95.19
C LYS A 635 -36.59 -72.38 -96.68
N GLN A 636 -35.84 -71.38 -97.16
CA GLN A 636 -35.79 -71.02 -98.58
C GLN A 636 -35.24 -72.16 -99.45
N ARG A 637 -34.19 -72.87 -99.00
CA ARG A 637 -33.65 -74.05 -99.71
C ARG A 637 -34.67 -75.20 -99.77
N SER A 638 -35.42 -75.43 -98.68
CA SER A 638 -36.45 -76.46 -98.64
C SER A 638 -37.57 -76.20 -99.65
N LEU A 639 -37.98 -74.93 -99.81
CA LEU A 639 -39.02 -74.51 -100.75
C LEU A 639 -38.62 -74.89 -102.20
N GLN A 640 -37.40 -74.54 -102.61
CA GLN A 640 -36.88 -74.81 -103.95
C GLN A 640 -36.87 -76.32 -104.29
N SER A 641 -36.51 -77.18 -103.32
CA SER A 641 -36.49 -78.64 -103.53
C SER A 641 -37.88 -79.23 -103.75
N LEU A 642 -38.90 -78.67 -103.07
CA LEU A 642 -40.28 -79.15 -103.16
C LEU A 642 -40.91 -78.74 -104.48
N GLU A 643 -40.61 -77.54 -104.98
CA GLU A 643 -41.07 -77.04 -106.29
C GLU A 643 -40.53 -77.89 -107.44
N ALA A 644 -39.24 -78.25 -107.43
CA ALA A 644 -38.65 -79.13 -108.43
C ALA A 644 -39.30 -80.53 -108.45
N SER A 645 -39.59 -81.10 -107.27
CA SER A 645 -40.29 -82.39 -107.15
C SER A 645 -41.72 -82.32 -107.66
N LEU A 646 -42.42 -81.20 -107.45
CA LEU A 646 -43.79 -81.00 -107.92
C LEU A 646 -43.85 -80.99 -109.46
N HIS A 647 -42.92 -80.28 -110.10
CA HIS A 647 -42.85 -80.20 -111.56
C HIS A 647 -42.60 -81.58 -112.22
N ALA A 648 -41.75 -82.42 -111.61
CA ALA A 648 -41.51 -83.78 -112.11
C ALA A 648 -42.78 -84.65 -112.04
N MET A 649 -43.58 -84.55 -110.97
CA MET A 649 -44.85 -85.28 -110.83
C MET A 649 -45.90 -84.78 -111.83
N GLU A 650 -45.96 -83.48 -112.11
CA GLU A 650 -46.91 -82.94 -113.11
C GLU A 650 -46.59 -83.45 -114.53
N SER A 651 -45.31 -83.57 -114.90
CA SER A 651 -44.89 -84.09 -116.21
C SER A 651 -45.27 -85.56 -116.44
N THR A 652 -45.13 -86.43 -115.43
CA THR A 652 -45.52 -87.84 -115.55
C THR A 652 -47.04 -88.02 -115.57
N ARG A 653 -47.79 -87.11 -114.92
CA ARG A 653 -49.24 -87.06 -115.03
C ARG A 653 -49.69 -86.76 -116.46
N GLU A 654 -49.02 -85.83 -117.14
CA GLU A 654 -49.37 -85.46 -118.53
C GLU A 654 -49.09 -86.59 -119.52
N SER A 655 -47.97 -87.30 -119.39
CA SER A 655 -47.64 -88.42 -120.29
C SER A 655 -48.64 -89.58 -120.14
N LEU A 656 -48.95 -89.99 -118.91
CA LEU A 656 -49.97 -91.02 -118.63
C LEU A 656 -51.36 -90.62 -119.18
N LYS A 657 -51.71 -89.34 -119.11
CA LYS A 657 -52.98 -88.82 -119.65
C LYS A 657 -53.01 -88.84 -121.18
N ALA A 658 -51.90 -88.53 -121.83
CA ALA A 658 -51.77 -88.56 -123.29
C ALA A 658 -51.85 -89.98 -123.88
N GLU A 659 -51.45 -90.99 -123.10
CA GLU A 659 -51.50 -92.40 -123.52
C GLU A 659 -52.90 -93.03 -123.43
N LEU A 660 -53.81 -92.41 -122.69
CA LEU A 660 -55.18 -92.89 -122.50
C LEU A 660 -55.93 -92.98 -123.85
N GLY A 661 -56.51 -94.14 -124.18
CA GLY A 661 -57.29 -94.32 -125.41
C GLY A 661 -56.49 -94.62 -126.69
N THR A 662 -55.15 -94.71 -126.63
CA THR A 662 -54.31 -95.17 -127.75
C THR A 662 -54.37 -96.70 -127.94
N ASP A 663 -54.02 -97.24 -129.10
CA ASP A 663 -54.07 -98.70 -129.32
C ASP A 663 -52.93 -99.45 -128.63
N LEU A 664 -53.18 -100.71 -128.25
CA LEU A 664 -52.21 -101.56 -127.55
C LEU A 664 -51.29 -102.22 -128.58
N LEU A 665 -50.13 -101.61 -128.83
CA LEU A 665 -49.12 -102.12 -129.75
C LEU A 665 -48.07 -102.93 -128.98
N SER A 666 -47.70 -104.10 -129.52
CA SER A 666 -46.62 -104.94 -128.97
C SER A 666 -45.22 -104.50 -129.41
N GLN A 667 -45.14 -103.62 -130.40
CA GLN A 667 -43.91 -103.01 -130.92
C GLN A 667 -44.12 -101.50 -131.06
N LEU A 668 -43.05 -100.70 -130.92
CA LEU A 668 -43.11 -99.26 -131.16
C LEU A 668 -43.55 -98.96 -132.59
N SER A 669 -44.34 -97.91 -132.78
CA SER A 669 -44.64 -97.41 -134.13
C SER A 669 -43.35 -96.92 -134.81
N LEU A 670 -43.34 -96.88 -136.14
CA LEU A 670 -42.21 -96.33 -136.91
C LEU A 670 -41.89 -94.87 -136.53
N GLU A 671 -42.89 -94.10 -136.09
CA GLU A 671 -42.73 -92.73 -135.60
C GLU A 671 -42.16 -92.69 -134.18
N ASP A 672 -42.66 -93.53 -133.28
CA ASP A 672 -42.16 -93.65 -131.91
C ASP A 672 -40.70 -94.14 -131.89
N GLN A 673 -40.33 -95.07 -132.78
CA GLN A 673 -38.96 -95.59 -132.87
C GLN A 673 -37.97 -94.50 -133.33
N LYS A 674 -38.34 -93.71 -134.34
CA LYS A 674 -37.56 -92.53 -134.77
C LYS A 674 -37.44 -91.49 -133.65
N ARG A 675 -38.50 -91.31 -132.86
CA ARG A 675 -38.48 -90.39 -131.71
C ARG A 675 -37.56 -90.89 -130.60
N VAL A 676 -37.54 -92.20 -130.31
CA VAL A 676 -36.59 -92.80 -129.35
C VAL A 676 -35.14 -92.65 -129.83
N ASP A 677 -34.87 -92.87 -131.11
CA ASP A 677 -33.51 -92.70 -131.67
C ASP A 677 -33.06 -91.23 -131.57
N ALA A 678 -33.92 -90.29 -131.94
CA ALA A 678 -33.66 -88.86 -131.78
C ALA A 678 -33.47 -88.44 -130.30
N LEU A 679 -34.28 -88.99 -129.38
CA LEU A 679 -34.15 -88.75 -127.95
C LEU A 679 -32.85 -89.33 -127.39
N ASN A 680 -32.37 -90.47 -127.89
CA ASN A 680 -31.10 -91.05 -127.45
C ASN A 680 -29.91 -90.18 -127.86
N ASP A 681 -29.96 -89.56 -129.05
CA ASP A 681 -28.94 -88.61 -129.49
C ASP A 681 -29.01 -87.30 -128.70
N GLU A 682 -30.22 -86.75 -128.47
CA GLU A 682 -30.47 -85.56 -127.63
C GLU A 682 -29.97 -85.79 -126.19
N ILE A 683 -30.27 -86.94 -125.60
CA ILE A 683 -29.80 -87.33 -124.25
C ILE A 683 -28.27 -87.38 -124.20
N ARG A 684 -27.58 -87.94 -125.21
CA ARG A 684 -26.11 -87.97 -125.22
C ARG A 684 -25.50 -86.57 -125.29
N GLN A 685 -26.04 -85.70 -126.14
CA GLN A 685 -25.57 -84.31 -126.25
C GLN A 685 -25.80 -83.55 -124.94
N LEU A 686 -27.02 -83.58 -124.39
CA LEU A 686 -27.35 -82.93 -123.13
C LEU A 686 -26.53 -83.49 -121.95
N GLN A 687 -26.22 -84.79 -121.92
CA GLN A 687 -25.33 -85.38 -120.91
C GLN A 687 -23.88 -84.90 -121.01
N GLN A 688 -23.41 -84.54 -122.20
CA GLN A 688 -22.06 -84.00 -122.39
C GLN A 688 -22.02 -82.51 -122.01
N GLU A 689 -23.00 -81.72 -122.45
CA GLU A 689 -23.13 -80.30 -122.11
C GLU A 689 -23.34 -80.09 -120.61
N ASN A 690 -24.26 -80.83 -119.99
CA ASN A 690 -24.47 -80.75 -118.54
C ASN A 690 -23.22 -81.14 -117.74
N ARG A 691 -22.41 -82.09 -118.22
CA ARG A 691 -21.13 -82.43 -117.55
C ARG A 691 -20.12 -81.29 -117.62
N GLN A 692 -20.09 -80.53 -118.72
CA GLN A 692 -19.23 -79.36 -118.83
C GLN A 692 -19.72 -78.23 -117.92
N LEU A 693 -21.02 -77.92 -117.97
CA LEU A 693 -21.65 -76.90 -117.13
C LEU A 693 -21.54 -77.24 -115.63
N LEU A 694 -21.70 -78.51 -115.24
CA LEU A 694 -21.51 -78.98 -113.86
C LEU A 694 -20.08 -78.72 -113.37
N ASN A 695 -19.07 -79.03 -114.19
CA ASN A 695 -17.68 -78.79 -113.84
C ASN A 695 -17.37 -77.29 -113.70
N GLU A 696 -17.95 -76.44 -114.55
CA GLU A 696 -17.83 -74.99 -114.44
C GLU A 696 -18.54 -74.44 -113.20
N ARG A 697 -19.75 -74.95 -112.91
CA ARG A 697 -20.51 -74.60 -111.70
C ARG A 697 -19.73 -74.97 -110.45
N ILE A 698 -19.23 -76.20 -110.33
CA ILE A 698 -18.47 -76.65 -109.15
C ILE A 698 -17.24 -75.76 -108.92
N LYS A 699 -16.55 -75.33 -109.99
CA LYS A 699 -15.42 -74.40 -109.87
C LYS A 699 -15.87 -73.03 -109.33
N LEU A 700 -16.93 -72.45 -109.89
CA LEU A 700 -17.46 -71.15 -109.46
C LEU A 700 -18.05 -71.21 -108.04
N GLU A 701 -18.78 -72.28 -107.71
CA GLU A 701 -19.32 -72.58 -106.38
C GLU A 701 -18.20 -72.72 -105.35
N GLY A 702 -17.10 -73.39 -105.71
CA GLY A 702 -15.90 -73.51 -104.89
C GLY A 702 -15.17 -72.19 -104.64
N ILE A 703 -15.27 -71.23 -105.57
CA ILE A 703 -14.74 -69.87 -105.39
C ILE A 703 -15.67 -69.06 -104.48
N ILE A 704 -16.97 -69.05 -104.76
CA ILE A 704 -17.99 -68.35 -103.96
C ILE A 704 -17.93 -68.82 -102.50
N THR A 705 -17.99 -70.13 -102.26
CA THR A 705 -17.95 -70.68 -100.89
C THR A 705 -16.65 -70.34 -100.16
N ARG A 706 -15.48 -70.38 -100.83
CA ARG A 706 -14.22 -69.94 -100.20
C ARG A 706 -14.22 -68.46 -99.84
N VAL A 707 -14.68 -67.61 -100.77
CA VAL A 707 -14.74 -66.15 -100.58
C VAL A 707 -15.75 -65.79 -99.48
N GLU A 708 -16.93 -66.40 -99.47
CA GLU A 708 -17.97 -66.22 -98.44
C GLU A 708 -17.52 -66.71 -97.07
N THR A 709 -16.87 -67.87 -96.99
CA THR A 709 -16.35 -68.40 -95.72
C THR A 709 -15.28 -67.46 -95.17
N TYR A 710 -14.38 -66.96 -96.03
CA TYR A 710 -13.37 -65.99 -95.63
C TYR A 710 -13.99 -64.64 -95.20
N LEU A 711 -15.01 -64.16 -95.92
CA LEU A 711 -15.75 -62.93 -95.57
C LEU A 711 -16.46 -63.05 -94.22
N ASN A 712 -17.24 -64.11 -94.01
CA ASN A 712 -18.11 -64.24 -92.86
C ASN A 712 -17.37 -64.77 -91.62
N GLU A 713 -16.52 -65.79 -91.77
CA GLU A 713 -15.87 -66.42 -90.61
C GLU A 713 -14.57 -65.73 -90.20
N ASN A 714 -13.91 -65.03 -91.11
CA ASN A 714 -12.65 -64.34 -90.81
C ASN A 714 -12.84 -62.83 -90.73
N LEU A 715 -13.15 -62.18 -91.87
CA LEU A 715 -13.11 -60.72 -91.97
C LEU A 715 -14.22 -60.04 -91.15
N ARG A 716 -15.49 -60.47 -91.29
CA ARG A 716 -16.63 -59.86 -90.57
C ARG A 716 -16.62 -60.18 -89.09
N LYS A 717 -16.30 -61.41 -88.68
CA LYS A 717 -16.13 -61.74 -87.25
C LYS A 717 -15.00 -60.91 -86.62
N ARG A 718 -13.88 -60.72 -87.32
CA ARG A 718 -12.79 -59.89 -86.82
C ARG A 718 -13.18 -58.41 -86.78
N LEU A 719 -13.93 -57.93 -87.77
CA LEU A 719 -14.48 -56.58 -87.77
C LEU A 719 -15.41 -56.37 -86.58
N ASP A 720 -16.33 -57.29 -86.30
CA ASP A 720 -17.23 -57.25 -85.14
C ASP A 720 -16.44 -57.23 -83.82
N GLN A 721 -15.38 -58.05 -83.69
CA GLN A 721 -14.50 -58.03 -82.52
C GLN A 721 -13.81 -56.67 -82.36
N VAL A 722 -13.24 -56.13 -83.44
CA VAL A 722 -12.57 -54.82 -83.44
C VAL A 722 -13.56 -53.70 -83.14
N GLU A 723 -14.81 -53.79 -83.62
CA GLU A 723 -15.88 -52.83 -83.31
C GLU A 723 -16.35 -52.93 -81.86
N GLN A 724 -16.40 -54.14 -81.30
CA GLN A 724 -16.72 -54.35 -79.90
C GLN A 724 -15.61 -53.79 -78.98
N GLU A 725 -14.34 -54.08 -79.28
CA GLU A 725 -13.18 -53.50 -78.59
C GLU A 725 -13.16 -51.96 -78.72
N LEU A 726 -13.51 -51.42 -79.89
CA LEU A 726 -13.64 -49.97 -80.11
C LEU A 726 -14.76 -49.32 -79.31
N ASN A 727 -15.89 -50.01 -79.10
CA ASN A 727 -17.01 -49.51 -78.30
C ASN A 727 -16.69 -49.54 -76.81
N GLU A 728 -16.05 -50.60 -76.31
CA GLU A 728 -15.58 -50.67 -74.92
C GLU A 728 -14.55 -49.55 -74.62
N LEU A 729 -13.66 -49.25 -75.58
CA LEU A 729 -12.73 -48.11 -75.51
C LEU A 729 -13.43 -46.74 -75.64
N ARG A 730 -14.68 -46.68 -76.11
CA ARG A 730 -15.46 -45.44 -76.26
C ARG A 730 -16.29 -45.12 -75.01
N GLU A 731 -16.61 -46.13 -74.20
CA GLU A 731 -17.35 -46.02 -72.94
C GLU A 731 -16.49 -45.59 -71.75
N THR A 732 -15.17 -45.42 -71.91
CA THR A 732 -14.33 -44.89 -70.83
C THR A 732 -14.56 -43.39 -70.66
N GLU A 733 -15.35 -43.05 -69.63
CA GLU A 733 -15.67 -41.70 -69.12
C GLU A 733 -14.44 -40.87 -68.67
N GLY A 734 -13.22 -41.34 -68.95
CA GLY A 734 -11.97 -40.75 -68.49
C GLY A 734 -11.75 -39.30 -68.95
N GLY A 735 -12.25 -38.91 -70.13
CA GLY A 735 -12.05 -37.55 -70.67
C GLY A 735 -12.80 -36.45 -69.91
N THR A 736 -14.05 -36.70 -69.54
CA THR A 736 -14.86 -35.80 -68.71
C THR A 736 -14.38 -35.77 -67.25
N VAL A 737 -13.93 -36.91 -66.73
CA VAL A 737 -13.36 -36.98 -65.38
C VAL A 737 -11.99 -36.31 -65.31
N LEU A 738 -11.15 -36.43 -66.35
CA LEU A 738 -9.86 -35.76 -66.45
C LEU A 738 -10.03 -34.24 -66.54
N THR A 739 -10.94 -33.76 -67.38
CA THR A 739 -11.20 -32.31 -67.52
C THR A 739 -11.71 -31.69 -66.20
N ALA A 740 -12.58 -32.41 -65.48
CA ALA A 740 -13.02 -32.01 -64.15
C ALA A 740 -11.88 -32.01 -63.12
N THR A 741 -11.05 -33.06 -63.06
CA THR A 741 -9.92 -33.12 -62.12
C THR A 741 -8.85 -32.09 -62.43
N THR A 742 -8.58 -31.79 -63.71
CA THR A 742 -7.66 -30.71 -64.09
C THR A 742 -8.19 -29.33 -63.73
N SER A 743 -9.50 -29.08 -63.86
CA SER A 743 -10.11 -27.81 -63.46
C SER A 743 -10.08 -27.62 -61.94
N GLU A 744 -10.37 -28.68 -61.17
CA GLU A 744 -10.21 -28.65 -59.71
C GLU A 744 -8.74 -28.40 -59.30
N LEU A 745 -7.78 -28.97 -60.02
CA LEU A 745 -6.35 -28.76 -59.78
C LEU A 745 -5.93 -27.32 -60.07
N GLU A 746 -6.40 -26.71 -61.16
CA GLU A 746 -6.18 -25.29 -61.47
C GLU A 746 -6.75 -24.37 -60.38
N ALA A 747 -7.96 -24.66 -59.89
CA ALA A 747 -8.59 -23.90 -58.81
C ALA A 747 -7.78 -24.00 -57.50
N ILE A 748 -7.29 -25.20 -57.13
CA ILE A 748 -6.42 -25.37 -55.96
C ILE A 748 -5.07 -24.68 -56.17
N ASN A 749 -4.48 -24.72 -57.36
CA ASN A 749 -3.23 -24.02 -57.65
C ASN A 749 -3.38 -22.49 -57.51
N LYS A 750 -4.51 -21.94 -57.95
CA LYS A 750 -4.83 -20.52 -57.75
C LYS A 750 -4.97 -20.20 -56.26
N ARG A 751 -5.72 -21.01 -55.51
CA ARG A 751 -5.85 -20.88 -54.05
C ARG A 751 -4.49 -20.88 -53.35
N VAL A 752 -3.61 -21.85 -53.65
CA VAL A 752 -2.25 -21.93 -53.08
C VAL A 752 -1.42 -20.68 -53.37
N LYS A 753 -1.52 -20.12 -54.59
CA LYS A 753 -0.86 -18.85 -54.93
C LYS A 753 -1.40 -17.68 -54.11
N ASP A 754 -2.71 -17.59 -53.95
CA ASP A 754 -3.36 -16.50 -53.19
C ASP A 754 -2.99 -16.58 -51.70
N THR A 755 -3.00 -17.78 -51.09
CA THR A 755 -2.52 -17.98 -49.70
C THR A 755 -1.05 -17.63 -49.54
N MET A 756 -0.22 -17.95 -50.55
CA MET A 756 1.20 -17.64 -50.53
C MET A 756 1.46 -16.13 -50.61
N ALA A 757 0.79 -15.42 -51.52
CA ALA A 757 0.88 -13.97 -51.62
C ALA A 757 0.45 -13.27 -50.32
N ARG A 758 -0.66 -13.71 -49.72
CA ARG A 758 -1.16 -13.14 -48.46
C ARG A 758 -0.22 -13.41 -47.27
N SER A 759 0.45 -14.56 -47.26
CA SER A 759 1.48 -14.86 -46.26
C SER A 759 2.72 -13.96 -46.41
N GLU A 760 3.13 -13.63 -47.64
CA GLU A 760 4.23 -12.69 -47.89
C GLU A 760 3.87 -11.25 -47.50
N ASP A 761 2.63 -10.81 -47.77
CA ASP A 761 2.14 -9.50 -47.34
C ASP A 761 2.09 -9.36 -45.82
N LEU A 762 1.71 -10.42 -45.11
CA LEU A 762 1.76 -10.48 -43.65
C LEU A 762 3.20 -10.41 -43.13
N ASP A 763 4.14 -11.10 -43.75
CA ASP A 763 5.56 -11.01 -43.37
C ASP A 763 6.11 -9.59 -43.54
N ASN A 764 5.83 -8.96 -44.68
CA ASN A 764 6.21 -7.56 -44.93
C ASN A 764 5.57 -6.61 -43.91
N SER A 765 4.34 -6.88 -43.48
CA SER A 765 3.63 -6.07 -42.49
C SER A 765 4.21 -6.25 -41.09
N ILE A 766 4.51 -7.50 -40.69
CA ILE A 766 5.17 -7.84 -39.42
C ILE A 766 6.52 -7.13 -39.36
N ASP A 767 7.35 -7.24 -40.39
CA ASP A 767 8.67 -6.60 -40.44
C ASP A 767 8.59 -5.07 -40.31
N LYS A 768 7.64 -4.43 -40.98
CA LYS A 768 7.40 -2.98 -40.85
C LYS A 768 6.99 -2.60 -39.42
N THR A 769 6.07 -3.35 -38.80
CA THR A 769 5.68 -3.09 -37.40
C THR A 769 6.79 -3.38 -36.40
N GLU A 770 7.61 -4.41 -36.61
CA GLU A 770 8.78 -4.71 -35.78
C GLU A 770 9.83 -3.60 -35.89
N ALA A 771 10.05 -3.03 -37.09
CA ALA A 771 10.89 -1.86 -37.27
C ALA A 771 10.34 -0.63 -36.53
N GLY A 772 9.03 -0.37 -36.60
CA GLY A 772 8.37 0.71 -35.86
C GLY A 772 8.49 0.58 -34.34
N ILE A 773 8.37 -0.64 -33.81
CA ILE A 773 8.61 -0.90 -32.37
C ILE A 773 10.06 -0.57 -31.99
N LYS A 774 11.05 -0.97 -32.80
CA LYS A 774 12.46 -0.65 -32.53
C LYS A 774 12.71 0.86 -32.51
N GLU A 775 12.06 1.61 -33.38
CA GLU A 775 12.17 3.07 -33.43
C GLU A 775 11.53 3.74 -32.21
N LEU A 776 10.34 3.31 -31.82
CA LEU A 776 9.68 3.75 -30.58
C LEU A 776 10.51 3.41 -29.34
N GLN A 777 11.11 2.22 -29.28
CA GLN A 777 12.02 1.85 -28.19
C GLN A 777 13.27 2.74 -28.11
N LYS A 778 13.87 3.11 -29.24
CA LYS A 778 14.96 4.10 -29.27
C LYS A 778 14.50 5.47 -28.78
N SER A 779 13.29 5.89 -29.14
CA SER A 779 12.73 7.16 -28.66
C SER A 779 12.47 7.13 -27.15
N MET A 780 12.02 5.99 -26.61
CA MET A 780 11.84 5.76 -25.18
C MET A 780 13.18 5.82 -24.42
N GLU A 781 14.25 5.22 -24.96
CA GLU A 781 15.60 5.35 -24.37
C GLU A 781 16.08 6.80 -24.33
N ARG A 782 15.80 7.60 -25.37
CA ARG A 782 16.13 9.04 -25.38
C ARG A 782 15.40 9.79 -24.27
N TRP A 783 14.08 9.61 -24.15
CA TRP A 783 13.29 10.26 -23.10
C TRP A 783 13.70 9.79 -21.70
N LYS A 784 14.05 8.52 -21.53
CA LYS A 784 14.57 7.97 -20.27
C LYS A 784 15.91 8.61 -19.87
N ASN A 785 16.80 8.85 -20.83
CA ASN A 785 18.05 9.57 -20.56
C ASN A 785 17.77 11.03 -20.18
N MET A 786 16.84 11.71 -20.86
CA MET A 786 16.43 13.07 -20.49
C MET A 786 15.80 13.13 -19.09
N GLU A 787 14.95 12.18 -18.72
CA GLU A 787 14.39 12.08 -17.36
C GLU A 787 15.51 11.96 -16.31
N LYS A 788 16.50 11.11 -16.59
CA LYS A 788 17.65 10.92 -15.70
C LYS A 788 18.50 12.18 -15.57
N GLU A 789 18.78 12.86 -16.67
CA GLU A 789 19.51 14.14 -16.67
C GLU A 789 18.76 15.21 -15.87
N HIS A 790 17.44 15.33 -16.04
CA HIS A 790 16.62 16.24 -15.25
C HIS A 790 16.59 15.85 -13.77
N MET A 791 16.51 14.56 -13.45
CA MET A 791 16.57 14.07 -12.07
C MET A 791 17.92 14.38 -11.40
N ASP A 792 19.03 14.17 -12.10
CA ASP A 792 20.37 14.49 -11.60
C ASP A 792 20.54 16.01 -11.40
N ALA A 793 20.00 16.82 -12.31
CA ALA A 793 19.97 18.28 -12.18
C ALA A 793 19.13 18.74 -10.97
N ILE A 794 17.95 18.12 -10.75
CA ILE A 794 17.11 18.38 -9.56
C ILE A 794 17.89 18.01 -8.29
N ASN A 795 18.53 16.84 -8.24
CA ASN A 795 19.31 16.41 -7.09
C ASN A 795 20.49 17.35 -6.78
N HIS A 796 21.13 17.87 -7.83
CA HIS A 796 22.19 18.87 -7.68
C HIS A 796 21.66 20.19 -7.11
N ASP A 797 20.60 20.75 -7.71
CA ASP A 797 19.96 21.99 -7.23
C ASP A 797 19.42 21.82 -5.78
N THR A 798 18.92 20.63 -5.42
CA THR A 798 18.46 20.33 -4.05
C THR A 798 19.61 20.39 -3.04
N LYS A 799 20.77 19.81 -3.38
CA LYS A 799 21.99 19.90 -2.54
C LYS A 799 22.48 21.34 -2.40
N GLU A 800 22.40 22.15 -3.46
CA GLU A 800 22.75 23.57 -3.40
C GLU A 800 21.77 24.34 -2.50
N LEU A 801 20.47 24.06 -2.57
CA LEU A 801 19.47 24.63 -1.67
C LEU A 801 19.70 24.24 -0.21
N GLU A 802 20.11 23.00 0.09
CA GLU A 802 20.50 22.58 1.44
C GLU A 802 21.72 23.37 1.96
N LYS A 803 22.75 23.53 1.13
CA LYS A 803 23.92 24.36 1.47
C LYS A 803 23.53 25.80 1.74
N MET A 804 22.66 26.37 0.90
CA MET A 804 22.12 27.73 1.09
C MET A 804 21.33 27.83 2.40
N THR A 805 20.48 26.85 2.71
CA THR A 805 19.67 26.82 3.95
C THR A 805 20.55 26.73 5.19
N ASN A 806 21.59 25.89 5.17
CA ASN A 806 22.57 25.79 6.26
C ASN A 806 23.35 27.10 6.44
N ARG A 807 23.74 27.75 5.34
CA ARG A 807 24.42 29.05 5.36
C ARG A 807 23.52 30.16 5.89
N GLN A 808 22.23 30.14 5.53
CA GLN A 808 21.21 31.03 6.07
C GLN A 808 21.06 30.85 7.58
N GLY A 809 20.96 29.62 8.07
CA GLY A 809 20.90 29.31 9.48
C GLY A 809 22.11 29.83 10.26
N MET A 810 23.32 29.69 9.70
CA MET A 810 24.55 30.23 10.30
C MET A 810 24.56 31.77 10.35
N LEU A 811 24.13 32.43 9.27
CA LEU A 811 24.03 33.90 9.22
C LEU A 811 22.96 34.44 10.17
N LEU A 812 21.83 33.73 10.35
CA LEU A 812 20.81 34.10 11.33
C LEU A 812 21.33 33.99 12.77
N LYS A 813 22.10 32.94 13.10
CA LYS A 813 22.78 32.84 14.41
C LYS A 813 23.75 33.99 14.62
N LYS A 814 24.59 34.32 13.62
CA LYS A 814 25.49 35.49 13.69
C LYS A 814 24.72 36.80 13.89
N LYS A 815 23.62 37.00 13.16
CA LYS A 815 22.75 38.18 13.33
C LYS A 815 22.19 38.25 14.76
N GLU A 816 21.74 37.14 15.32
CA GLU A 816 21.25 37.05 16.69
C GLU A 816 22.36 37.37 17.72
N GLU A 817 23.56 36.81 17.52
CA GLU A 817 24.74 37.08 18.35
C GLU A 817 25.13 38.56 18.32
N CYS A 818 25.21 39.18 17.13
CA CYS A 818 25.48 40.62 17.00
C CYS A 818 24.39 41.45 17.69
N MET A 819 23.10 41.11 17.53
CA MET A 819 22.00 41.80 18.22
C MET A 819 22.03 41.59 19.74
N LYS A 820 22.46 40.42 20.21
CA LYS A 820 22.67 40.15 21.64
C LYS A 820 23.81 40.99 22.19
N LYS A 821 24.96 41.04 21.49
CA LYS A 821 26.12 41.87 21.86
C LYS A 821 25.78 43.35 21.88
N ILE A 822 25.03 43.84 20.90
CA ILE A 822 24.52 45.22 20.89
C ILE A 822 23.63 45.51 22.11
N ARG A 823 22.73 44.59 22.49
CA ARG A 823 21.88 44.74 23.69
C ARG A 823 22.70 44.72 24.99
N GLU A 824 23.74 43.89 25.07
CA GLU A 824 24.65 43.80 26.23
C GLU A 824 25.44 45.10 26.47
N LEU A 825 25.69 45.92 25.43
CA LEU A 825 26.44 47.19 25.56
C LEU A 825 25.67 48.32 26.27
N GLY A 826 24.35 48.16 26.46
CA GLY A 826 23.48 49.08 27.22
C GLY A 826 23.20 50.43 26.53
N SER A 827 22.61 51.36 27.27
CA SER A 827 22.28 52.72 26.77
C SER A 827 23.55 53.54 26.50
N LEU A 828 23.77 53.93 25.24
CA LEU A 828 24.83 54.84 24.83
C LEU A 828 24.33 56.27 24.59
N PRO A 829 25.16 57.31 24.82
CA PRO A 829 24.82 58.70 24.49
C PRO A 829 24.71 58.92 22.98
N GLN A 830 23.72 59.71 22.54
CA GLN A 830 23.46 60.01 21.11
C GLN A 830 24.66 60.66 20.40
N GLU A 831 25.46 61.46 21.09
CA GLU A 831 26.66 62.13 20.54
C GLU A 831 27.78 61.17 20.08
N ALA A 832 27.77 59.93 20.55
CA ALA A 832 28.76 58.92 20.16
C ALA A 832 28.42 58.24 18.82
N PHE A 833 27.15 58.32 18.38
CA PHE A 833 26.65 57.65 17.17
C PHE A 833 27.14 58.34 15.88
N GLU A 834 27.20 59.67 15.86
CA GLU A 834 27.53 60.43 14.64
C GLU A 834 29.04 60.50 14.37
N LYS A 835 29.90 60.41 15.41
CA LYS A 835 31.34 60.65 15.29
C LYS A 835 32.12 59.52 14.60
N TYR A 836 31.69 58.27 14.73
CA TYR A 836 32.45 57.10 14.28
C TYR A 836 31.82 56.32 13.12
N GLN A 837 30.63 56.73 12.66
CA GLN A 837 29.85 56.03 11.63
C GLN A 837 30.54 56.00 10.25
N THR A 838 31.32 57.04 9.91
CA THR A 838 31.96 57.21 8.60
C THR A 838 33.30 56.47 8.46
N LEU A 839 33.82 55.84 9.52
CA LEU A 839 35.08 55.09 9.46
C LEU A 839 34.90 53.67 8.93
N SER A 840 35.92 53.16 8.25
CA SER A 840 35.96 51.77 7.79
C SER A 840 36.14 50.78 8.95
N LEU A 841 35.61 49.55 8.81
CA LEU A 841 35.72 48.47 9.79
C LEU A 841 37.18 48.25 10.28
N LYS A 842 38.16 48.31 9.35
CA LYS A 842 39.59 48.15 9.67
C LYS A 842 40.16 49.31 10.49
N GLN A 843 39.68 50.53 10.27
CA GLN A 843 40.06 51.69 11.09
C GLN A 843 39.37 51.67 12.46
N LEU A 844 38.12 51.21 12.53
CA LEU A 844 37.39 51.02 13.79
C LEU A 844 38.07 49.98 14.68
N PHE A 845 38.52 48.84 14.13
CA PHE A 845 39.29 47.85 14.90
C PHE A 845 40.59 48.41 15.46
N ARG A 846 41.38 49.17 14.67
CA ARG A 846 42.60 49.84 15.17
C ARG A 846 42.31 50.82 16.29
N LYS A 847 41.22 51.59 16.19
CA LYS A 847 40.78 52.52 17.23
C LYS A 847 40.29 51.79 18.48
N LEU A 848 39.61 50.65 18.31
CA LEU A 848 39.19 49.78 19.41
C LEU A 848 40.39 49.15 20.12
N GLU A 849 41.41 48.70 19.38
CA GLU A 849 42.69 48.21 19.93
C GLU A 849 43.42 49.28 20.72
N GLN A 850 43.46 50.52 20.22
CA GLN A 850 43.99 51.67 20.96
C GLN A 850 43.22 51.87 22.27
N CYS A 851 41.89 51.94 22.22
CA CYS A 851 41.06 52.09 23.42
C CYS A 851 41.23 50.93 24.41
N ASN A 852 41.31 49.69 23.92
CA ASN A 852 41.55 48.51 24.75
C ASN A 852 42.96 48.52 25.37
N THR A 853 43.95 49.06 24.68
CA THR A 853 45.32 49.22 25.21
C THR A 853 45.36 50.26 26.31
N GLU A 854 44.67 51.39 26.13
CA GLU A 854 44.53 52.40 27.18
C GLU A 854 43.71 51.87 28.36
N LEU A 855 42.63 51.11 28.13
CA LEU A 855 41.83 50.47 29.19
C LEU A 855 42.60 49.38 29.95
N LYS A 856 43.56 48.69 29.32
CA LYS A 856 44.43 47.73 30.03
C LYS A 856 45.32 48.41 31.07
N LYS A 857 45.76 49.64 30.82
CA LYS A 857 46.53 50.44 31.80
C LYS A 857 45.67 50.69 33.04
N TYR A 858 44.39 50.99 32.84
CA TYR A 858 43.40 51.21 33.89
C TYR A 858 42.57 49.94 34.18
N SER A 859 43.21 48.78 34.31
CA SER A 859 42.49 47.51 34.54
C SER A 859 42.02 47.31 35.98
N HIS A 860 42.68 47.98 36.93
CA HIS A 860 42.54 47.79 38.38
C HIS A 860 41.88 48.98 39.10
N VAL A 861 41.21 49.87 38.34
CA VAL A 861 40.51 51.03 38.90
C VAL A 861 39.32 50.66 39.77
N ASN A 862 39.27 51.26 40.95
CA ASN A 862 38.19 51.11 41.90
C ASN A 862 36.95 51.92 41.48
N LYS A 863 35.92 51.23 40.97
CA LYS A 863 34.69 51.86 40.45
C LYS A 863 33.79 52.52 41.50
N LYS A 864 34.02 52.25 42.79
CA LYS A 864 33.29 52.86 43.91
C LYS A 864 34.11 53.96 44.60
N ALA A 865 35.26 54.34 44.04
CA ALA A 865 36.18 55.28 44.67
C ALA A 865 35.51 56.60 45.05
N LEU A 866 34.64 57.14 44.17
CA LEU A 866 33.94 58.39 44.42
C LEU A 866 32.97 58.32 45.62
N ASP A 867 32.13 57.29 45.67
CA ASP A 867 31.16 57.12 46.77
C ASP A 867 31.87 56.78 48.10
N GLN A 868 32.93 55.98 48.05
CA GLN A 868 33.74 55.61 49.21
C GLN A 868 34.50 56.80 49.78
N PHE A 869 35.05 57.67 48.93
CA PHE A 869 35.76 58.87 49.37
C PHE A 869 34.85 59.83 50.15
N VAL A 870 33.63 60.07 49.62
CA VAL A 870 32.64 60.94 50.29
C VAL A 870 32.18 60.34 51.62
N ASN A 871 31.92 59.04 51.68
CA ASN A 871 31.45 58.40 52.91
C ASN A 871 32.55 58.33 53.99
N PHE A 872 33.76 57.90 53.63
CA PHE A 872 34.85 57.73 54.58
C PHE A 872 35.38 59.06 55.13
N SER A 873 35.31 60.15 54.36
CA SER A 873 35.72 61.48 54.84
C SER A 873 34.76 62.00 55.92
N GLU A 874 33.45 61.83 55.73
CA GLU A 874 32.44 62.21 56.73
C GLU A 874 32.50 61.33 57.99
N GLN A 875 32.78 60.02 57.83
CA GLN A 875 32.95 59.11 58.96
C GLN A 875 34.20 59.43 59.79
N LYS A 876 35.32 59.79 59.15
CA LYS A 876 36.57 60.17 59.85
C LYS A 876 36.34 61.35 60.80
N GLU A 877 35.68 62.40 60.34
CA GLU A 877 35.40 63.57 61.19
C GLU A 877 34.59 63.21 62.44
N LYS A 878 33.59 62.34 62.30
CA LYS A 878 32.76 61.89 63.43
C LYS A 878 33.56 61.07 64.45
N LEU A 879 34.52 60.28 63.98
CA LEU A 879 35.35 59.43 64.85
C LEU A 879 36.38 60.22 65.67
N ILE A 880 37.02 61.24 65.07
CA ILE A 880 37.98 62.10 65.79
C ILE A 880 37.30 62.83 66.95
N LYS A 881 36.10 63.41 66.73
CA LYS A 881 35.34 64.09 67.80
C LYS A 881 35.01 63.17 68.98
N ARG A 882 34.71 61.88 68.72
CA ARG A 882 34.43 60.89 69.77
C ARG A 882 35.67 60.49 70.56
N GLN A 883 36.83 60.42 69.92
CA GLN A 883 38.09 60.10 70.59
C GLN A 883 38.41 61.15 71.66
N GLU A 884 38.31 62.44 71.32
CA GLU A 884 38.57 63.55 72.24
C GLU A 884 37.60 63.60 73.45
N GLU A 885 36.37 63.14 73.27
CA GLU A 885 35.39 63.02 74.36
C GLU A 885 35.74 61.87 75.31
N LEU A 886 36.14 60.71 74.77
CA LEU A 886 36.53 59.54 75.54
C LEU A 886 37.76 59.82 76.42
N ASP A 887 38.73 60.55 75.90
CA ASP A 887 39.94 60.98 76.59
C ASP A 887 39.64 61.82 77.86
N ARG A 888 38.72 62.78 77.73
CA ARG A 888 38.27 63.61 78.87
C ARG A 888 37.53 62.77 79.90
N GLY A 889 36.71 61.82 79.46
CA GLY A 889 36.00 60.88 80.33
C GLY A 889 36.96 60.07 81.22
N TYR A 890 38.01 59.47 80.65
CA TYR A 890 38.98 58.66 81.39
C TYR A 890 39.63 59.43 82.56
N LYS A 891 40.07 60.67 82.30
CA LYS A 891 40.74 61.51 83.31
C LYS A 891 39.83 61.79 84.53
N SER A 892 38.55 62.03 84.30
CA SER A 892 37.58 62.30 85.38
C SER A 892 37.33 61.08 86.29
N ILE A 893 37.37 59.87 85.74
CA ILE A 893 37.13 58.63 86.50
C ILE A 893 38.28 58.34 87.46
N MET A 894 39.53 58.54 87.03
CA MET A 894 40.71 58.34 87.88
C MET A 894 40.74 59.29 89.08
N GLU A 895 40.38 60.55 88.88
CA GLU A 895 40.29 61.54 89.96
C GLU A 895 39.27 61.11 91.03
N LEU A 896 38.07 60.69 90.59
CA LEU A 896 37.01 60.23 91.50
C LEU A 896 37.43 58.99 92.31
N MET A 897 38.14 58.05 91.69
CA MET A 897 38.60 56.83 92.35
C MET A 897 39.56 57.11 93.51
N ASN A 898 40.48 58.06 93.33
CA ASN A 898 41.44 58.45 94.37
C ASN A 898 40.74 59.10 95.58
N VAL A 899 39.73 59.93 95.34
CA VAL A 899 38.94 60.56 96.42
C VAL A 899 38.21 59.51 97.26
N LEU A 900 37.64 58.47 96.63
CA LEU A 900 36.92 57.41 97.33
C LEU A 900 37.84 56.51 98.18
N GLU A 901 39.08 56.28 97.74
CA GLU A 901 40.06 55.50 98.51
C GLU A 901 40.48 56.18 99.81
N LEU A 902 40.64 57.50 99.78
CA LEU A 902 40.97 58.29 100.97
C LEU A 902 39.84 58.23 102.01
N ARG A 903 38.57 58.30 101.56
CA ARG A 903 37.39 58.16 102.41
C ARG A 903 37.28 56.77 103.04
N LYS A 904 37.66 55.71 102.33
CA LYS A 904 37.71 54.33 102.84
C LYS A 904 38.68 54.21 104.03
N TYR A 905 39.85 54.81 103.92
CA TYR A 905 40.89 54.75 104.95
C TYR A 905 40.42 55.39 106.26
N GLU A 906 39.79 56.57 106.20
CA GLU A 906 39.25 57.25 107.37
C GLU A 906 38.14 56.44 108.08
N ALA A 907 37.25 55.82 107.30
CA ALA A 907 36.13 55.03 107.84
C ALA A 907 36.59 53.82 108.69
N ILE A 908 37.63 53.10 108.25
CA ILE A 908 38.17 51.94 108.97
C ILE A 908 38.85 52.34 110.28
N GLN A 909 39.60 53.45 110.29
CA GLN A 909 40.26 53.93 111.50
C GLN A 909 39.26 54.37 112.57
N LEU A 910 38.18 55.05 112.15
CA LEU A 910 37.12 55.51 113.04
C LEU A 910 36.39 54.33 113.69
N THR A 911 35.98 53.34 112.90
CA THR A 911 35.27 52.15 113.41
C THR A 911 36.14 51.31 114.34
N PHE A 912 37.43 51.11 114.03
CA PHE A 912 38.38 50.42 114.91
C PHE A 912 38.45 51.06 116.30
N LYS A 913 38.60 52.39 116.35
CA LYS A 913 38.72 53.14 117.61
C LYS A 913 37.46 53.03 118.46
N GLN A 914 36.29 53.03 117.82
CA GLN A 914 34.99 52.93 118.51
C GLN A 914 34.75 51.53 119.08
N VAL A 915 34.97 50.48 118.29
CA VAL A 915 34.83 49.08 118.75
C VAL A 915 35.83 48.77 119.86
N SER A 916 37.08 49.24 119.76
CA SER A 916 38.10 49.03 120.81
C SER A 916 37.70 49.66 122.16
N LYS A 917 37.14 50.87 122.13
CA LYS A 917 36.62 51.54 123.33
C LYS A 917 35.45 50.78 123.96
N ASN A 918 34.44 50.43 123.15
CA ASN A 918 33.27 49.68 123.63
C ASN A 918 33.66 48.31 124.21
N PHE A 919 34.64 47.64 123.60
CA PHE A 919 35.14 46.34 124.08
C PHE A 919 35.77 46.43 125.47
N SER A 920 36.58 47.46 125.71
CA SER A 920 37.18 47.68 127.02
C SER A 920 36.13 47.94 128.11
N GLU A 921 35.06 48.68 127.79
CA GLU A 921 33.96 49.02 128.71
C GLU A 921 33.09 47.80 129.04
N VAL A 922 32.66 47.06 128.00
CA VAL A 922 31.83 45.87 128.16
C VAL A 922 32.56 44.78 128.97
N PHE A 923 33.83 44.52 128.66
CA PHE A 923 34.59 43.50 129.37
C PHE A 923 34.78 43.85 130.85
N GLN A 924 35.06 45.13 131.15
CA GLN A 924 35.19 45.60 132.54
C GLN A 924 33.88 45.47 133.32
N LYS A 925 32.72 45.57 132.65
CA LYS A 925 31.41 45.37 133.27
C LYS A 925 31.09 43.89 133.54
N LEU A 926 31.47 42.98 132.63
CA LEU A 926 31.25 41.54 132.77
C LEU A 926 32.17 40.86 133.80
N VAL A 927 33.39 41.38 134.01
CA VAL A 927 34.35 40.86 134.99
C VAL A 927 34.68 41.94 136.02
N PRO A 928 34.14 41.86 137.26
CA PRO A 928 34.51 42.76 138.34
C PRO A 928 36.01 42.65 138.63
N GLY A 929 36.81 43.62 138.15
CA GLY A 929 38.27 43.65 138.34
C GLY A 929 39.15 43.24 137.16
N GLY A 930 38.59 42.95 135.98
CA GLY A 930 39.33 42.64 134.75
C GLY A 930 39.52 43.84 133.79
N LYS A 931 40.42 43.72 132.79
CA LYS A 931 40.64 44.71 131.71
C LYS A 931 40.96 44.03 130.37
N ALA A 932 40.37 44.52 129.28
CA ALA A 932 40.62 44.04 127.92
C ALA A 932 40.77 45.19 126.91
N THR A 933 41.58 45.01 125.85
CA THR A 933 41.76 46.01 124.77
C THR A 933 42.03 45.35 123.42
N LEU A 934 41.63 46.03 122.32
CA LEU A 934 41.99 45.64 120.95
C LEU A 934 43.20 46.45 120.45
N VAL A 935 44.09 45.81 119.68
CA VAL A 935 45.30 46.43 119.11
C VAL A 935 45.40 46.12 117.61
N MET A 936 45.56 47.14 116.77
CA MET A 936 45.72 46.99 115.32
C MET A 936 47.19 46.72 114.95
N LYS A 937 47.43 45.70 114.13
CA LYS A 937 48.75 45.31 113.61
C LYS A 937 48.95 45.91 112.22
N LYS A 938 50.12 46.51 111.99
CA LYS A 938 50.58 46.99 110.68
C LYS A 938 51.61 46.00 110.12
N GLY A 939 51.66 45.85 108.80
CA GLY A 939 52.72 45.10 108.13
C GLY A 939 53.96 45.97 107.93
N ASP A 940 55.16 45.38 108.09
CA ASP A 940 56.42 46.03 107.74
C ASP A 940 56.55 46.11 106.21
N VAL A 941 56.74 47.32 105.69
CA VAL A 941 56.96 47.57 104.26
C VAL A 941 58.46 47.48 104.01
N GLU A 942 58.95 46.33 103.54
CA GLU A 942 60.34 46.17 103.11
C GLU A 942 60.57 46.85 101.75
N GLY A 943 61.43 47.86 101.74
CA GLY A 943 62.01 48.44 100.54
C GLY A 943 63.37 49.08 100.85
N SER A 944 64.42 48.54 100.23
CA SER A 944 65.61 49.26 99.73
C SER A 944 66.44 50.12 100.70
N GLN A 945 67.63 49.64 101.09
CA GLN A 945 68.87 50.41 101.31
C GLN A 945 70.06 49.49 100.93
N SER A 946 71.08 49.93 100.20
CA SER A 946 72.13 50.88 100.62
C SER A 946 72.67 51.70 99.43
N GLN A 947 72.65 53.05 99.52
CA GLN A 947 73.76 53.99 99.82
C GLN A 947 74.79 54.13 98.67
N ASP A 948 74.81 55.26 97.94
CA ASP A 948 75.61 56.49 98.15
C ASP A 948 77.13 56.21 98.21
N GLU A 949 78.02 56.87 97.46
CA GLU A 949 78.42 58.31 97.45
C GLU A 949 79.12 58.62 96.07
N GLY A 950 79.28 59.83 95.53
CA GLY A 950 79.06 61.20 95.99
C GLY A 950 79.47 62.26 94.93
N GLU A 951 79.13 63.51 95.25
CA GLU A 951 79.68 64.83 94.84
C GLU A 951 79.63 65.36 93.37
N GLY A 952 79.09 66.59 93.23
CA GLY A 952 79.80 67.66 92.51
C GLY A 952 79.12 68.38 91.34
N SER A 953 78.22 69.32 91.64
CA SER A 953 77.93 70.60 90.95
C SER A 953 77.94 70.74 89.40
N GLY A 954 76.77 71.06 88.84
CA GLY A 954 76.58 71.75 87.56
C GLY A 954 75.11 72.12 87.36
N GLU A 955 74.76 73.40 87.53
CA GLU A 955 73.41 73.95 87.38
C GLU A 955 72.89 73.87 85.93
N SER A 956 71.63 73.50 85.75
CA SER A 956 70.64 74.21 84.92
C SER A 956 69.25 73.57 85.07
N GLU A 957 68.36 74.32 85.72
CA GLU A 957 66.88 74.32 85.64
C GLU A 957 66.15 73.09 85.07
N ARG A 958 65.48 72.32 85.93
CA ARG A 958 64.21 71.63 85.60
C ARG A 958 63.23 71.70 86.76
N GLY A 959 62.16 72.45 86.55
CA GLY A 959 61.09 72.69 87.50
C GLY A 959 60.19 71.48 87.76
N SER A 960 60.00 71.23 89.06
CA SER A 960 58.76 70.90 89.80
C SER A 960 57.79 69.83 89.27
N GLY A 961 57.54 68.82 90.12
CA GLY A 961 56.31 68.02 90.07
C GLY A 961 56.32 66.74 90.90
N SER A 962 56.58 66.81 92.20
CA SER A 962 56.35 65.71 93.16
C SER A 962 54.86 65.60 93.50
N GLN A 963 54.28 64.39 93.43
CA GLN A 963 52.98 64.08 94.04
C GLN A 963 53.06 62.83 94.94
N SER A 964 53.13 63.12 96.24
CA SER A 964 52.50 62.45 97.39
C SER A 964 51.82 61.08 97.15
N SER A 965 52.34 60.03 97.79
CA SER A 965 51.67 58.74 97.94
C SER A 965 50.49 58.83 98.91
N VAL A 966 49.30 58.45 98.45
CA VAL A 966 48.08 58.36 99.26
C VAL A 966 48.21 57.18 100.26
N PRO A 967 47.89 57.35 101.56
CA PRO A 967 47.94 56.25 102.52
C PRO A 967 46.89 55.17 102.19
N SER A 968 47.34 53.92 102.00
CA SER A 968 46.46 52.78 101.66
C SER A 968 46.10 51.92 102.88
N VAL A 969 44.88 51.41 102.88
CA VAL A 969 44.31 50.48 103.88
C VAL A 969 45.01 49.12 103.90
N ASP A 970 45.74 48.76 102.85
CA ASP A 970 46.43 47.46 102.74
C ASP A 970 47.63 47.31 103.67
N GLN A 971 47.99 48.38 104.40
CA GLN A 971 49.04 48.37 105.41
C GLN A 971 48.65 47.63 106.71
N PHE A 972 47.37 47.34 106.94
CA PHE A 972 46.90 46.67 108.17
C PHE A 972 46.80 45.14 107.98
N THR A 973 47.45 44.37 108.85
CA THR A 973 47.56 42.90 108.74
C THR A 973 46.65 42.12 109.69
N GLY A 974 46.23 42.71 110.82
CA GLY A 974 45.35 42.03 111.78
C GLY A 974 44.91 42.91 112.96
N VAL A 975 43.94 42.42 113.74
CA VAL A 975 43.51 43.04 115.01
C VAL A 975 43.67 42.02 116.13
N GLY A 976 44.57 42.27 117.09
CA GLY A 976 44.86 41.44 118.26
C GLY A 976 44.02 41.79 119.50
N ILE A 977 43.75 40.80 120.37
CA ILE A 977 43.03 40.98 121.65
C ILE A 977 44.00 40.73 122.82
N ARG A 978 44.03 41.63 123.81
CA ARG A 978 44.79 41.47 125.06
C ARG A 978 43.85 41.58 126.25
N VAL A 979 43.85 40.60 127.16
CA VAL A 979 42.91 40.55 128.30
C VAL A 979 43.59 40.16 129.63
N SER A 980 43.03 40.62 130.75
CA SER A 980 43.45 40.29 132.11
C SER A 980 42.22 40.14 133.02
N PHE A 981 42.16 39.05 133.81
CA PHE A 981 41.02 38.70 134.69
C PHE A 981 41.29 38.93 136.19
N THR A 982 42.56 39.08 136.61
CA THR A 982 42.96 39.16 138.02
C THR A 982 43.59 40.53 138.33
N GLY A 983 42.76 41.55 138.56
CA GLY A 983 43.17 42.86 139.08
C GLY A 983 43.77 43.84 138.05
N LYS A 984 43.74 45.15 138.39
CA LYS A 984 44.11 46.27 137.49
C LYS A 984 45.59 46.29 137.04
N GLN A 985 46.47 45.52 137.68
CA GLN A 985 47.91 45.40 137.36
C GLN A 985 48.35 43.98 136.95
N GLY A 986 47.42 43.03 136.77
CA GLY A 986 47.78 41.67 136.34
C GLY A 986 48.29 41.61 134.89
N GLU A 987 49.24 40.72 134.62
CA GLU A 987 49.79 40.47 133.27
C GLU A 987 48.67 40.20 132.24
N MET A 988 48.67 40.97 131.15
CA MET A 988 47.73 40.76 130.04
C MET A 988 48.13 39.51 129.27
N ARG A 989 47.23 38.53 129.21
CA ARG A 989 47.44 37.26 128.52
C ARG A 989 46.89 37.29 127.10
N GLU A 990 47.50 36.49 126.24
CA GLU A 990 46.99 36.22 124.90
C GLU A 990 45.89 35.17 124.92
N MET A 991 45.06 35.17 123.87
CA MET A 991 43.82 34.40 123.82
C MET A 991 44.00 32.89 123.99
N GLN A 992 45.11 32.33 123.50
CA GLN A 992 45.40 30.89 123.56
C GLN A 992 45.43 30.35 125.00
N GLN A 993 45.90 31.18 125.94
CA GLN A 993 46.23 30.82 127.33
C GLN A 993 45.05 30.88 128.31
N LEU A 994 43.84 31.18 127.82
CA LEU A 994 42.63 31.34 128.63
C LEU A 994 41.80 30.05 128.74
N SER A 995 41.04 29.90 129.83
CA SER A 995 40.10 28.79 130.02
C SER A 995 38.89 28.89 129.07
N GLY A 996 38.15 27.79 128.87
CA GLY A 996 36.97 27.79 127.99
C GLY A 996 35.89 28.81 128.39
N GLY A 997 35.64 28.97 129.69
CA GLY A 997 34.72 30.00 130.21
C GLY A 997 35.25 31.42 129.99
N GLN A 998 36.55 31.66 130.22
CA GLN A 998 37.18 32.95 129.94
C GLN A 998 37.15 33.31 128.46
N LYS A 999 37.37 32.34 127.56
CA LYS A 999 37.29 32.53 126.12
C LYS A 999 35.86 32.89 125.68
N SER A 1000 34.87 32.18 126.22
CA SER A 1000 33.45 32.47 125.97
C SER A 1000 33.08 33.89 126.42
N LEU A 1001 33.57 34.33 127.58
CA LEU A 1001 33.30 35.67 128.09
C LEU A 1001 33.96 36.78 127.25
N VAL A 1002 35.19 36.57 126.76
CA VAL A 1002 35.85 37.52 125.85
C VAL A 1002 35.12 37.60 124.51
N ALA A 1003 34.65 36.47 123.98
CA ALA A 1003 33.84 36.45 122.76
C ALA A 1003 32.52 37.20 122.94
N LEU A 1004 31.80 36.95 124.04
CA LEU A 1004 30.57 37.68 124.38
C LEU A 1004 30.84 39.19 124.55
N ALA A 1005 31.93 39.57 125.22
CA ALA A 1005 32.32 40.97 125.36
C ALA A 1005 32.59 41.63 124.00
N LEU A 1006 33.21 40.91 123.06
CA LEU A 1006 33.47 41.42 121.71
C LEU A 1006 32.17 41.56 120.91
N ILE A 1007 31.26 40.60 121.00
CA ILE A 1007 29.94 40.68 120.33
C ILE A 1007 29.15 41.87 120.86
N PHE A 1008 29.04 42.02 122.18
CA PHE A 1008 28.35 43.17 122.79
C PHE A 1008 29.04 44.50 122.49
N ALA A 1009 30.36 44.54 122.33
CA ALA A 1009 31.08 45.74 121.94
C ALA A 1009 30.80 46.19 120.50
N ILE A 1010 30.74 45.22 119.58
CA ILE A 1010 30.34 45.45 118.20
C ILE A 1010 28.87 45.89 118.19
N GLN A 1011 27.99 45.21 118.93
CA GLN A 1011 26.58 45.56 119.07
C GLN A 1011 26.34 46.97 119.61
N LYS A 1012 27.16 47.45 120.56
CA LYS A 1012 27.11 48.86 121.02
C LYS A 1012 27.59 49.86 119.96
N CYS A 1013 28.43 49.44 119.01
CA CYS A 1013 28.94 50.30 117.94
C CYS A 1013 27.98 50.35 116.74
N ASP A 1014 27.43 49.19 116.40
CA ASP A 1014 26.52 48.95 115.28
C ASP A 1014 25.45 47.94 115.75
N PRO A 1015 24.31 48.39 116.28
CA PRO A 1015 23.28 47.51 116.82
C PRO A 1015 22.56 46.77 115.69
N ALA A 1016 22.56 45.43 115.76
CA ALA A 1016 21.79 44.60 114.84
C ALA A 1016 20.32 44.52 115.31
N PRO A 1017 19.35 44.30 114.38
CA PRO A 1017 17.93 44.27 114.73
C PRO A 1017 17.53 43.18 115.74
N PHE A 1018 18.21 42.04 115.72
CA PHE A 1018 17.98 40.95 116.68
C PHE A 1018 19.26 40.12 116.90
N TYR A 1019 19.32 39.45 118.04
CA TYR A 1019 20.38 38.55 118.44
C TYR A 1019 19.81 37.19 118.83
N LEU A 1020 20.42 36.12 118.33
CA LEU A 1020 20.06 34.74 118.65
C LEU A 1020 21.25 34.04 119.31
N PHE A 1021 21.09 33.65 120.58
CA PHE A 1021 22.12 33.03 121.41
C PHE A 1021 21.71 31.63 121.86
N ASP A 1022 22.37 30.63 121.28
CA ASP A 1022 22.09 29.23 121.53
C ASP A 1022 23.09 28.65 122.55
N GLU A 1023 22.64 28.36 123.77
CA GLU A 1023 23.43 27.79 124.90
C GLU A 1023 24.78 28.48 125.17
N ILE A 1024 24.80 29.82 125.12
CA ILE A 1024 26.04 30.60 125.30
C ILE A 1024 26.63 30.51 126.72
N ASP A 1025 25.84 30.02 127.67
CA ASP A 1025 26.11 30.01 129.10
C ASP A 1025 26.63 28.66 129.63
N GLN A 1026 26.72 27.64 128.75
CA GLN A 1026 27.16 26.28 129.10
C GLN A 1026 28.54 26.24 129.80
N ALA A 1027 29.47 27.12 129.39
CA ALA A 1027 30.84 27.17 129.92
C ALA A 1027 31.05 28.23 131.01
N LEU A 1028 29.98 28.94 131.42
CA LEU A 1028 30.04 30.00 132.42
C LEU A 1028 29.64 29.49 133.81
N ASP A 1029 30.27 30.03 134.85
CA ASP A 1029 29.85 29.82 136.23
C ASP A 1029 28.61 30.68 136.58
N ALA A 1030 27.99 30.43 137.73
CA ALA A 1030 26.76 31.13 138.11
C ALA A 1030 26.96 32.67 138.20
N GLN A 1031 28.12 33.13 138.66
CA GLN A 1031 28.43 34.56 138.77
C GLN A 1031 28.52 35.23 137.41
N HIS A 1032 29.25 34.63 136.45
CA HIS A 1032 29.35 35.17 135.10
C HIS A 1032 28.05 35.01 134.31
N ARG A 1033 27.26 33.95 134.54
CA ARG A 1033 25.92 33.82 133.95
C ARG A 1033 25.01 34.95 134.39
N LYS A 1034 25.01 35.29 135.69
CA LYS A 1034 24.23 36.43 136.18
C LYS A 1034 24.68 37.75 135.57
N ALA A 1035 26.00 38.00 135.48
CA ALA A 1035 26.53 39.20 134.83
C ALA A 1035 26.15 39.30 133.34
N VAL A 1036 26.16 38.18 132.61
CA VAL A 1036 25.69 38.13 131.21
C VAL A 1036 24.19 38.36 131.12
N SER A 1037 23.40 37.76 132.01
CA SER A 1037 21.95 37.96 132.12
C SER A 1037 21.61 39.44 132.32
N ASP A 1038 22.26 40.11 133.27
CA ASP A 1038 22.06 41.53 133.56
C ASP A 1038 22.49 42.43 132.37
N MET A 1039 23.56 42.05 131.67
CA MET A 1039 24.01 42.75 130.46
C MET A 1039 23.02 42.60 129.31
N ILE A 1040 22.47 41.40 129.11
CA ILE A 1040 21.43 41.15 128.10
C ILE A 1040 20.18 41.97 128.44
N MET A 1041 19.77 42.05 129.71
CA MET A 1041 18.64 42.88 130.13
C MET A 1041 18.84 44.36 129.77
N GLU A 1042 20.02 44.92 130.04
CA GLU A 1042 20.35 46.31 129.69
C GLU A 1042 20.31 46.54 128.18
N LEU A 1043 20.84 45.59 127.40
CA LEU A 1043 20.94 45.71 125.95
C LEU A 1043 19.62 45.41 125.23
N ALA A 1044 18.70 44.67 125.87
CA ALA A 1044 17.41 44.27 125.31
C ALA A 1044 16.48 45.45 125.01
N VAL A 1045 16.72 46.62 125.59
CA VAL A 1045 15.98 47.85 125.28
C VAL A 1045 16.20 48.30 123.82
N HIS A 1046 17.35 47.97 123.23
CA HIS A 1046 17.74 48.44 121.90
C HIS A 1046 17.76 47.34 120.84
N ALA A 1047 17.71 46.07 121.21
CA ALA A 1047 17.69 44.94 120.28
C ALA A 1047 16.92 43.75 120.86
N GLN A 1048 16.28 42.96 120.00
CA GLN A 1048 15.58 41.74 120.43
C GLN A 1048 16.57 40.62 120.73
N PHE A 1049 16.50 40.00 121.92
CA PHE A 1049 17.27 38.82 122.28
C PHE A 1049 16.39 37.57 122.32
N ILE A 1050 16.83 36.51 121.66
CA ILE A 1050 16.27 35.17 121.74
C ILE A 1050 17.38 34.25 122.22
N THR A 1051 17.18 33.58 123.36
CA THR A 1051 18.21 32.72 123.94
C THR A 1051 17.66 31.39 124.44
N THR A 1052 18.47 30.35 124.35
CA THR A 1052 18.22 29.00 124.91
C THR A 1052 19.21 28.75 126.04
N THR A 1053 18.74 28.16 127.14
CA THR A 1053 19.57 27.82 128.30
C THR A 1053 19.00 26.61 129.04
N PHE A 1054 19.87 25.88 129.74
CA PHE A 1054 19.51 24.87 130.75
C PHE A 1054 19.82 25.34 132.18
N ARG A 1055 20.08 26.63 132.38
CA ARG A 1055 20.52 27.22 133.65
C ARG A 1055 19.54 28.30 134.11
N PRO A 1056 19.26 28.41 135.42
CA PRO A 1056 18.22 29.28 135.93
C PRO A 1056 18.56 30.78 135.80
N GLU A 1057 19.84 31.17 135.82
CA GLU A 1057 20.24 32.58 135.95
C GLU A 1057 19.89 33.43 134.72
N LEU A 1058 19.81 32.83 133.52
CA LEU A 1058 19.45 33.53 132.29
C LEU A 1058 17.92 33.69 132.15
N LEU A 1059 17.14 32.83 132.80
CA LEU A 1059 15.67 32.90 132.83
C LEU A 1059 15.17 34.09 133.65
N GLU A 1060 15.96 34.57 134.63
CA GLU A 1060 15.56 35.70 135.48
C GLU A 1060 15.33 37.02 134.72
N SER A 1061 15.99 37.17 133.57
CA SER A 1061 15.99 38.42 132.80
C SER A 1061 15.09 38.38 131.55
N ALA A 1062 14.21 37.37 131.45
CA ALA A 1062 13.33 37.17 130.30
C ALA A 1062 11.87 37.57 130.59
N ASP A 1063 11.24 38.29 129.65
CA ASP A 1063 9.83 38.69 129.76
C ASP A 1063 8.84 37.57 129.38
N LYS A 1064 9.23 36.67 128.47
CA LYS A 1064 8.40 35.59 127.94
C LYS A 1064 9.18 34.30 127.82
N PHE A 1065 8.56 33.20 128.21
CA PHE A 1065 9.17 31.87 128.24
C PHE A 1065 8.48 30.95 127.26
N TYR A 1066 9.28 30.17 126.53
CA TYR A 1066 8.79 29.17 125.58
C TYR A 1066 9.34 27.81 125.96
N GLY A 1067 8.44 26.83 126.07
CA GLY A 1067 8.79 25.44 126.33
C GLY A 1067 8.63 24.62 125.06
N VAL A 1068 9.64 23.82 124.72
CA VAL A 1068 9.57 22.89 123.58
C VAL A 1068 9.24 21.49 124.10
N LYS A 1069 8.10 20.94 123.67
CA LYS A 1069 7.66 19.57 124.03
C LYS A 1069 7.79 18.65 122.83
N PHE A 1070 8.39 17.49 123.02
CA PHE A 1070 8.51 16.48 121.98
C PHE A 1070 7.57 15.30 122.29
N ARG A 1071 6.51 15.14 121.49
CA ARG A 1071 5.58 14.00 121.58
C ARG A 1071 5.23 13.49 120.20
N ASN A 1072 4.98 12.19 120.07
CA ASN A 1072 4.62 11.53 118.81
C ASN A 1072 5.62 11.80 117.66
N LYS A 1073 6.92 11.89 117.98
CA LYS A 1073 8.01 12.24 117.05
C LYS A 1073 7.87 13.63 116.38
N VAL A 1074 7.08 14.54 116.95
CA VAL A 1074 6.93 15.94 116.47
C VAL A 1074 7.21 16.91 117.62
N SER A 1075 8.04 17.93 117.37
CA SER A 1075 8.32 19.00 118.32
C SER A 1075 7.24 20.08 118.24
N HIS A 1076 6.65 20.43 119.37
CA HIS A 1076 5.72 21.54 119.52
C HIS A 1076 6.36 22.59 120.44
N ILE A 1077 6.11 23.87 120.18
CA ILE A 1077 6.58 24.98 121.00
C ILE A 1077 5.38 25.77 121.50
N ASP A 1078 5.27 25.90 122.82
CA ASP A 1078 4.19 26.61 123.48
C ASP A 1078 4.76 27.65 124.45
N VAL A 1079 3.98 28.70 124.72
CA VAL A 1079 4.30 29.65 125.80
C VAL A 1079 4.06 28.96 127.13
N ILE A 1080 5.05 28.99 128.01
CA ILE A 1080 4.96 28.47 129.38
C ILE A 1080 5.09 29.61 130.39
N THR A 1081 4.63 29.40 131.62
CA THR A 1081 4.82 30.38 132.69
C THR A 1081 6.26 30.34 133.22
N ALA A 1082 6.72 31.45 133.80
CA ALA A 1082 8.04 31.54 134.42
C ALA A 1082 8.25 30.47 135.51
N GLU A 1083 7.20 30.14 136.26
CA GLU A 1083 7.23 29.14 137.34
C GLU A 1083 7.44 27.73 136.77
N MET A 1084 6.72 27.35 135.70
CA MET A 1084 6.96 26.07 135.01
C MET A 1084 8.36 25.98 134.39
N ALA A 1085 8.91 27.11 133.90
CA ALA A 1085 10.25 27.15 133.36
C ALA A 1085 11.32 26.98 134.44
N LYS A 1086 11.10 27.56 135.64
CA LYS A 1086 11.99 27.40 136.80
C LYS A 1086 11.92 25.99 137.37
N ASP A 1087 10.72 25.44 137.58
CA ASP A 1087 10.54 24.06 138.05
C ASP A 1087 11.23 23.06 137.12
N PHE A 1088 11.11 23.24 135.80
CA PHE A 1088 11.77 22.36 134.82
C PHE A 1088 13.31 22.39 134.93
N VAL A 1089 13.90 23.50 135.36
CA VAL A 1089 15.35 23.65 135.51
C VAL A 1089 15.85 23.22 136.90
N GLU A 1090 15.02 23.29 137.95
CA GLU A 1090 15.41 22.99 139.33
C GLU A 1090 14.99 21.60 139.89
N ASP A 1091 13.87 20.99 139.47
CA ASP A 1091 13.26 19.84 140.19
C ASP A 1091 13.38 18.46 139.49
N ASP A 1092 14.06 18.37 138.34
CA ASP A 1092 14.19 17.11 137.59
C ASP A 1092 15.34 16.21 138.09
N THR A 1093 15.25 15.76 139.35
CA THR A 1093 16.18 14.74 139.91
C THR A 1093 15.54 13.41 140.30
N THR A 1094 14.24 13.19 140.03
CA THR A 1094 13.61 11.85 140.14
C THR A 1094 12.54 11.61 139.04
N HIS A 1095 12.95 10.91 137.97
CA HIS A 1095 12.18 10.31 136.87
C HIS A 1095 10.80 10.92 136.49
N GLY A 1096 10.84 11.81 135.48
CA GLY A 1096 9.72 12.15 134.59
C GLY A 1096 10.17 12.31 133.14
#